data_AF-A0A1I4W0Q1-F1
#
_entry.id   AF-A0A1I4W0Q1-F1
#
_cell.length_a   1.000
_cell.length_b   1.000
_cell.length_c   1.000
_cell.angle_alpha   90.00
_cell.angle_beta   90.00
_cell.angle_gamma   90.00
#
_symmetry.space_group_name_H-M   'P 1'
#
loop_
_entity.id
_entity.type
_entity.pdbx_description
1 polymer ?
#
loop_
_entity_poly.entity_id
_entity_poly.type
_entity_poly.pdbx_seq_one_letter_code
_entity_poly.pdbx_strand_id
1 'polypeptide(L)'
;MDTPLRQANQPRSSAFALPTITVARGIATVLGAVAVQALTGLPSPALAGTAAVVALGLLFVRRLDRLPVWFLLGFFWTAWHAQGVLGARLPDALHGRDFDVVGTVRGLPNVGPDSTRFDFDIASAMLDGKPLSLRGRVRLNWYDKAPELSPCTNWQLRLRLRPPRGLVNPGGHDSERGAAQRGVVAVGYVREDRDNRSTGSAAGPCIDLWRQSIAQAVGRELGSSPSSGLLRALAVGDQSAIGEPEWQVLRATGIGHLIAISGLHVGMFAAFGALLGRLLWKLFPRLTLRIPGPLIEAPVAMACAFGYGMLAGMGVPTVRTLLMIAIALLARFARRATSVAQALALAALAIVAWDPLAVLSAGFWLSFVGVAILLSMTRAGGIEVPAWRELPRVQLGLSLALLPLSVWFFGQGSLIGPIANLIAVPWVSFLVVPLTVAGSLLVVDWPALGGPLLHAADHLLTGLWRIMEWLAALPSAQVYFAAAPLWALLLALVGTAWMLLPRGVPVRWLGVLLLLPLLVPPQQDLAEGEFEAWMFDVGQGLAVLVHSRDGAWLYDAGPRYPSGFDVGEAVVIPSLHALGIGALDRIVISHGDSDHAGGARALHLAFPDAPIESGEPDRLDLPAGDCPSAFGEATDDVQMRGVSASRDEATKSNDRSCVILVAGRYGSLLLTGDATSRVEPAIAAALGEGPRPLVMSVPHHGSKTASSSAFLDALSPQLGLISAGYRNQFGHPHADVLERYAQRAVPLMNTGSSGYLHLRFGRDGLQTEQGRLLRSAWWRMR
;
A
#
# COMPACT_ATOMS: atom_id res chain seq x y z
N MET A 1 -29.98 -6.68 76.13
CA MET A 1 -31.20 -6.87 75.30
C MET A 1 -30.87 -6.30 73.95
N ASP A 2 -30.33 -7.17 73.09
CA ASP A 2 -29.88 -6.87 71.74
C ASP A 2 -31.03 -7.02 70.75
N THR A 3 -31.17 -6.04 69.85
CA THR A 3 -31.94 -6.19 68.61
C THR A 3 -31.13 -5.58 67.48
N PRO A 4 -30.70 -6.35 66.46
CA PRO A 4 -30.02 -5.78 65.31
C PRO A 4 -31.03 -5.38 64.22
N LEU A 5 -30.84 -4.17 63.70
CA LEU A 5 -31.56 -3.65 62.55
C LEU A 5 -31.02 -4.25 61.25
N ARG A 6 -31.96 -4.58 60.37
CA ARG A 6 -31.85 -5.17 59.03
C ARG A 6 -30.75 -4.54 58.16
N GLN A 7 -29.91 -5.40 57.57
CA GLN A 7 -29.11 -5.08 56.38
C GLN A 7 -30.02 -4.82 55.18
N ALA A 8 -29.89 -3.65 54.58
CA ALA A 8 -30.43 -3.31 53.27
C ALA A 8 -29.29 -2.98 52.30
N ASN A 9 -29.48 -3.40 51.05
CA ASN A 9 -28.76 -3.00 49.83
C ASN A 9 -27.37 -3.59 49.55
N GLN A 10 -27.38 -4.78 48.93
CA GLN A 10 -26.43 -5.09 47.85
C GLN A 10 -26.79 -4.26 46.59
N PRO A 11 -25.84 -3.57 45.95
CA PRO A 11 -26.08 -2.93 44.66
C PRO A 11 -26.16 -3.99 43.55
N ARG A 12 -27.26 -3.99 42.79
CA ARG A 12 -27.45 -4.82 41.59
C ARG A 12 -26.37 -4.50 40.53
N SER A 13 -25.73 -5.54 40.03
CA SER A 13 -24.60 -5.59 39.10
C SER A 13 -24.90 -5.24 37.63
N SER A 14 -25.82 -4.31 37.34
CA SER A 14 -26.23 -4.02 35.95
C SER A 14 -25.36 -3.00 35.19
N ALA A 15 -24.43 -2.32 35.86
CA ALA A 15 -23.60 -1.27 35.24
C ALA A 15 -22.41 -1.81 34.41
N PHE A 16 -21.96 -3.04 34.67
CA PHE A 16 -20.81 -3.65 33.96
C PHE A 16 -21.18 -4.39 32.66
N ALA A 17 -22.47 -4.65 32.38
CA ALA A 17 -22.91 -5.41 31.21
C ALA A 17 -23.10 -4.58 29.93
N LEU A 18 -23.44 -3.30 30.05
CA LEU A 18 -23.65 -2.41 28.89
C LEU A 18 -22.37 -2.11 28.08
N PRO A 19 -21.18 -1.95 28.71
CA PRO A 19 -19.93 -1.72 27.97
C PRO A 19 -19.46 -2.87 27.10
N THR A 20 -19.60 -4.09 27.58
CA THR A 20 -19.15 -5.30 26.87
C THR A 20 -20.02 -5.60 25.65
N ILE A 21 -21.33 -5.37 25.74
CA ILE A 21 -22.26 -5.59 24.62
C ILE A 21 -21.97 -4.64 23.45
N THR A 22 -21.76 -3.34 23.70
CA THR A 22 -21.45 -2.37 22.63
C THR A 22 -20.15 -2.72 21.92
N VAL A 23 -19.11 -3.13 22.67
CA VAL A 23 -17.83 -3.54 22.09
C VAL A 23 -18.00 -4.77 21.21
N ALA A 24 -18.71 -5.80 21.69
CA ALA A 24 -18.95 -7.01 20.92
C ALA A 24 -19.74 -6.75 19.62
N ARG A 25 -20.73 -5.84 19.65
CA ARG A 25 -21.48 -5.42 18.45
C ARG A 25 -20.61 -4.72 17.42
N GLY A 26 -19.75 -3.80 17.87
CA GLY A 26 -18.80 -3.13 16.98
C GLY A 26 -17.86 -4.12 16.31
N ILE A 27 -17.29 -5.07 17.08
CA ILE A 27 -16.43 -6.13 16.55
C ILE A 27 -17.19 -7.00 15.55
N ALA A 28 -18.40 -7.46 15.87
CA ALA A 28 -19.20 -8.30 14.97
C ALA A 28 -19.47 -7.60 13.63
N THR A 29 -19.78 -6.29 13.66
CA THR A 29 -20.01 -5.49 12.44
C THR A 29 -18.76 -5.37 11.59
N VAL A 30 -17.60 -5.09 12.21
CA VAL A 30 -16.30 -5.03 11.50
C VAL A 30 -15.96 -6.40 10.91
N LEU A 31 -16.14 -7.50 11.65
CA LEU A 31 -15.91 -8.85 11.15
C LEU A 31 -16.81 -9.19 9.96
N GLY A 32 -18.07 -8.76 9.98
CA GLY A 32 -18.98 -8.86 8.85
C GLY A 32 -18.44 -8.15 7.61
N ALA A 33 -17.98 -6.90 7.77
CA ALA A 33 -17.36 -6.13 6.67
C ALA A 33 -16.07 -6.79 6.14
N VAL A 34 -15.25 -7.36 7.02
CA VAL A 34 -14.02 -8.07 6.64
C VAL A 34 -14.31 -9.35 5.88
N ALA A 35 -15.36 -10.09 6.25
CA ALA A 35 -15.72 -11.34 5.58
C ALA A 35 -16.05 -11.15 4.08
N VAL A 36 -16.48 -9.94 3.66
CA VAL A 36 -16.67 -9.61 2.23
C VAL A 36 -15.35 -9.66 1.45
N GLN A 37 -14.20 -9.41 2.09
CA GLN A 37 -12.89 -9.45 1.44
C GLN A 37 -12.49 -10.86 1.00
N ALA A 38 -13.02 -11.90 1.65
CA ALA A 38 -12.77 -13.29 1.29
C ALA A 38 -13.56 -13.74 0.05
N LEU A 39 -14.47 -12.90 -0.47
CA LEU A 39 -15.26 -13.23 -1.64
C LEU A 39 -14.49 -12.99 -2.94
N THR A 40 -14.49 -14.00 -3.80
CA THR A 40 -14.06 -13.86 -5.20
C THR A 40 -15.15 -13.20 -6.04
N GLY A 41 -16.43 -13.41 -5.69
CA GLY A 41 -17.62 -12.85 -6.32
C GLY A 41 -18.58 -12.20 -5.30
N LEU A 42 -19.18 -11.05 -5.64
CA LEU A 42 -20.13 -10.38 -4.76
C LEU A 42 -21.58 -10.87 -4.98
N PRO A 43 -22.42 -10.93 -3.94
CA PRO A 43 -23.85 -11.19 -4.10
C PRO A 43 -24.52 -10.09 -4.92
N SER A 44 -25.65 -10.40 -5.57
CA SER A 44 -26.37 -9.41 -6.38
C SER A 44 -26.80 -8.19 -5.54
N PRO A 45 -26.86 -6.97 -6.12
CA PRO A 45 -27.21 -5.76 -5.36
C PRO A 45 -28.58 -5.87 -4.66
N ALA A 46 -29.57 -6.48 -5.32
CA ALA A 46 -30.90 -6.68 -4.76
C ALA A 46 -30.86 -7.64 -3.55
N LEU A 47 -30.09 -8.72 -3.62
CA LEU A 47 -29.93 -9.67 -2.52
C LEU A 47 -29.21 -9.01 -1.33
N ALA A 48 -28.09 -8.33 -1.60
CA ALA A 48 -27.32 -7.63 -0.58
C ALA A 48 -28.16 -6.55 0.13
N GLY A 49 -28.89 -5.74 -0.64
CA GLY A 49 -29.73 -4.69 -0.08
C GLY A 49 -30.92 -5.21 0.70
N THR A 50 -31.63 -6.21 0.18
CA THR A 50 -32.76 -6.83 0.88
C THR A 50 -32.28 -7.49 2.18
N ALA A 51 -31.17 -8.21 2.15
CA ALA A 51 -30.62 -8.87 3.34
C ALA A 51 -30.11 -7.87 4.39
N ALA A 52 -29.55 -6.73 3.98
CA ALA A 52 -29.20 -5.64 4.89
C ALA A 52 -30.43 -5.03 5.58
N VAL A 53 -31.51 -4.78 4.82
CA VAL A 53 -32.78 -4.26 5.36
C VAL A 53 -33.43 -5.26 6.31
N VAL A 54 -33.42 -6.55 5.96
CA VAL A 54 -33.91 -7.62 6.84
C VAL A 54 -33.09 -7.65 8.12
N ALA A 55 -31.75 -7.64 8.05
CA ALA A 55 -30.88 -7.61 9.22
C ALA A 55 -31.17 -6.39 10.11
N LEU A 56 -31.37 -5.21 9.53
CA LEU A 56 -31.77 -4.00 10.25
C LEU A 56 -33.15 -4.16 10.92
N GLY A 57 -34.12 -4.75 10.21
CA GLY A 57 -35.45 -5.07 10.74
C GLY A 57 -35.41 -6.02 11.93
N LEU A 58 -34.51 -7.01 11.91
CA LEU A 58 -34.32 -7.96 13.01
C LEU A 58 -33.82 -7.28 14.30
N LEU A 59 -33.13 -6.14 14.22
CA LEU A 59 -32.71 -5.37 15.41
C LEU A 59 -33.90 -4.78 16.17
N PHE A 60 -35.03 -4.52 15.52
CA PHE A 60 -36.24 -4.01 16.17
C PHE A 60 -37.03 -5.11 16.89
N VAL A 61 -36.73 -6.38 16.61
CA VAL A 61 -37.30 -7.52 17.32
C VAL A 61 -36.45 -7.77 18.58
N ARG A 62 -36.96 -7.37 19.75
CA ARG A 62 -36.25 -7.41 21.06
C ARG A 62 -35.54 -8.73 21.42
N ARG A 63 -35.87 -9.86 20.76
CA ARG A 63 -35.22 -11.18 20.97
C ARG A 63 -34.03 -11.46 20.03
N LEU A 64 -33.77 -10.61 19.03
CA LEU A 64 -32.85 -10.86 17.91
C LEU A 64 -31.70 -9.85 17.79
N ASP A 65 -31.52 -8.92 18.73
CA ASP A 65 -30.33 -8.05 18.85
C ASP A 65 -29.09 -8.84 19.34
N ARG A 66 -28.72 -9.86 18.55
CA ARG A 66 -27.63 -10.80 18.77
C ARG A 66 -26.46 -10.46 17.86
N LEU A 67 -25.26 -10.89 18.25
CA LEU A 67 -24.03 -10.67 17.46
C LEU A 67 -24.12 -11.11 15.99
N PRO A 68 -24.80 -12.22 15.62
CA PRO A 68 -24.97 -12.58 14.22
C PRO A 68 -25.70 -11.52 13.38
N VAL A 69 -26.66 -10.78 13.95
CA VAL A 69 -27.38 -9.73 13.19
C VAL A 69 -26.45 -8.56 12.87
N TRP A 70 -25.61 -8.16 13.82
CA TRP A 70 -24.59 -7.13 13.61
C TRP A 70 -23.52 -7.57 12.59
N PHE A 71 -23.13 -8.84 12.62
CA PHE A 71 -22.28 -9.43 11.59
C PHE A 71 -22.92 -9.38 10.21
N LEU A 72 -24.16 -9.85 10.07
CA LEU A 72 -24.88 -9.83 8.79
C LEU A 72 -25.10 -8.40 8.28
N LEU A 73 -25.41 -7.45 9.17
CA LEU A 73 -25.53 -6.04 8.81
C LEU A 73 -24.21 -5.51 8.23
N GLY A 74 -23.08 -5.74 8.91
CA GLY A 74 -21.76 -5.35 8.42
C GLY A 74 -21.38 -6.02 7.10
N PHE A 75 -21.73 -7.30 6.94
CA PHE A 75 -21.48 -8.07 5.72
C PHE A 75 -22.27 -7.53 4.53
N PHE A 76 -23.60 -7.45 4.64
CA PHE A 76 -24.45 -7.04 3.53
C PHE A 76 -24.35 -5.56 3.19
N TRP A 77 -24.12 -4.70 4.20
CA TRP A 77 -23.83 -3.29 3.98
C TRP A 77 -22.55 -3.08 3.17
N THR A 78 -21.47 -3.77 3.55
CA THR A 78 -20.20 -3.74 2.82
C THR A 78 -20.34 -4.32 1.41
N ALA A 79 -21.06 -5.43 1.25
CA ALA A 79 -21.31 -6.05 -0.06
C ALA A 79 -22.10 -5.11 -1.00
N TRP A 80 -23.10 -4.38 -0.49
CA TRP A 80 -23.81 -3.35 -1.26
C TRP A 80 -22.83 -2.27 -1.71
N HIS A 81 -22.07 -1.67 -0.80
CA HIS A 81 -21.12 -0.61 -1.13
C HIS A 81 -20.08 -1.06 -2.17
N ALA A 82 -19.55 -2.27 -2.00
CA ALA A 82 -18.62 -2.89 -2.94
C ALA A 82 -19.23 -3.02 -4.35
N GLN A 83 -20.49 -3.43 -4.46
CA GLN A 83 -21.22 -3.46 -5.73
C GLN A 83 -21.38 -2.07 -6.35
N GLY A 84 -21.66 -1.04 -5.54
CA GLY A 84 -21.74 0.34 -6.01
C GLY A 84 -20.42 0.82 -6.63
N VAL A 85 -19.30 0.52 -5.97
CA VAL A 85 -17.95 0.86 -6.46
C VAL A 85 -17.62 0.10 -7.75
N LEU A 86 -17.86 -1.22 -7.80
CA LEU A 86 -17.63 -2.00 -9.02
C LEU A 86 -18.51 -1.54 -10.17
N GLY A 87 -19.80 -1.29 -9.90
CA GLY A 87 -20.78 -0.86 -10.90
C GLY A 87 -20.39 0.46 -11.56
N ALA A 88 -19.81 1.39 -10.79
CA ALA A 88 -19.37 2.70 -11.25
C ALA A 88 -18.06 2.69 -12.05
N ARG A 89 -17.27 1.60 -12.01
CA ARG A 89 -16.00 1.51 -12.75
C ARG A 89 -16.19 1.70 -14.26
N LEU A 90 -15.17 2.25 -14.92
CA LEU A 90 -15.16 2.32 -16.38
C LEU A 90 -15.26 0.90 -16.99
N PRO A 91 -16.22 0.63 -17.89
CA PRO A 91 -16.29 -0.65 -18.58
C PRO A 91 -15.06 -0.93 -19.45
N ASP A 92 -14.64 -2.19 -19.54
CA ASP A 92 -13.47 -2.61 -20.31
C ASP A 92 -13.59 -2.35 -21.82
N ALA A 93 -14.81 -2.30 -22.35
CA ALA A 93 -15.10 -1.93 -23.74
C ALA A 93 -14.77 -0.46 -24.04
N LEU A 94 -14.69 0.40 -23.02
CA LEU A 94 -14.40 1.82 -23.12
C LEU A 94 -12.95 2.18 -22.78
N HIS A 95 -12.11 1.18 -22.51
CA HIS A 95 -10.68 1.37 -22.23
C HIS A 95 -9.99 2.16 -23.34
N GLY A 96 -9.20 3.16 -22.96
CA GLY A 96 -8.30 3.87 -23.87
C GLY A 96 -9.01 4.78 -24.87
N ARG A 97 -10.33 4.93 -24.75
CA ARG A 97 -11.11 5.92 -25.48
C ARG A 97 -10.87 7.32 -24.88
N ASP A 98 -11.08 8.34 -25.71
CA ASP A 98 -11.01 9.73 -25.29
C ASP A 98 -12.43 10.22 -24.94
N PHE A 99 -12.55 10.90 -23.81
CA PHE A 99 -13.80 11.43 -23.26
C PHE A 99 -13.69 12.93 -23.07
N ASP A 100 -14.74 13.66 -23.40
CA ASP A 100 -14.87 15.07 -23.02
C ASP A 100 -15.58 15.14 -21.68
N VAL A 101 -14.86 15.61 -20.66
CA VAL A 101 -15.29 15.50 -19.27
C VAL A 101 -15.30 16.86 -18.62
N VAL A 102 -16.38 17.14 -17.88
CA VAL A 102 -16.48 18.29 -16.99
C VAL A 102 -16.50 17.77 -15.55
N GLY A 103 -15.69 18.38 -14.69
CA GLY A 103 -15.55 17.95 -13.31
C GLY A 103 -14.69 18.90 -12.49
N THR A 104 -14.38 18.48 -11.27
CA THR A 104 -13.68 19.33 -10.29
C THR A 104 -12.43 18.63 -9.75
N VAL A 105 -11.32 19.37 -9.64
CA VAL A 105 -10.09 18.89 -8.98
C VAL A 105 -10.34 18.70 -7.48
N ARG A 106 -9.99 17.53 -6.95
CA ARG A 106 -10.14 17.15 -5.54
C ARG A 106 -8.78 16.96 -4.87
N GLY A 107 -8.69 17.40 -3.61
CA GLY A 107 -7.45 17.29 -2.85
C GLY A 107 -6.32 18.14 -3.46
N LEU A 108 -5.11 17.95 -2.93
CA LEU A 108 -3.91 18.64 -3.38
C LEU A 108 -3.31 17.90 -4.58
N PRO A 109 -3.09 18.57 -5.73
CA PRO A 109 -2.34 18.00 -6.85
C PRO A 109 -0.90 17.67 -6.43
N ASN A 110 -0.43 16.49 -6.83
CA ASN A 110 0.95 16.07 -6.64
C ASN A 110 1.74 16.40 -7.91
N VAL A 111 2.54 17.47 -7.84
CA VAL A 111 3.41 17.92 -8.93
C VAL A 111 4.72 17.14 -8.85
N GLY A 112 4.93 16.23 -9.80
CA GLY A 112 6.21 15.56 -10.02
C GLY A 112 7.03 16.23 -11.14
N PRO A 113 8.23 15.72 -11.43
CA PRO A 113 9.10 16.27 -12.47
C PRO A 113 8.49 16.23 -13.87
N ASP A 114 7.83 15.11 -14.22
CA ASP A 114 7.33 14.89 -15.59
C ASP A 114 5.79 14.91 -15.70
N SER A 115 5.10 14.92 -14.56
CA SER A 115 3.64 14.92 -14.56
C SER A 115 3.07 15.46 -13.26
N THR A 116 1.90 16.10 -13.37
CA THR A 116 1.07 16.42 -12.21
C THR A 116 -0.03 15.38 -12.06
N ARG A 117 -0.03 14.66 -10.94
CA ARG A 117 -1.05 13.68 -10.58
C ARG A 117 -2.10 14.30 -9.69
N PHE A 118 -3.38 14.10 -10.01
CA PHE A 118 -4.48 14.65 -9.22
C PHE A 118 -5.72 13.75 -9.28
N ASP A 119 -6.56 13.85 -8.26
CA ASP A 119 -7.88 13.21 -8.24
C ASP A 119 -8.93 14.21 -8.79
N PHE A 120 -9.85 13.72 -9.60
CA PHE A 120 -10.83 14.54 -10.33
C PHE A 120 -12.23 13.91 -10.20
N ASP A 121 -13.21 14.66 -9.70
CA ASP A 121 -14.59 14.20 -9.59
C ASP A 121 -15.35 14.57 -10.87
N ILE A 122 -15.77 13.56 -11.63
CA ILE A 122 -16.52 13.73 -12.88
C ILE A 122 -17.97 14.13 -12.57
N ALA A 123 -18.39 15.29 -13.06
CA ALA A 123 -19.78 15.75 -13.03
C ALA A 123 -20.55 15.26 -14.26
N SER A 124 -19.95 15.35 -15.45
CA SER A 124 -20.50 14.85 -16.70
C SER A 124 -19.40 14.38 -17.64
N ALA A 125 -19.68 13.32 -18.41
CA ALA A 125 -18.79 12.82 -19.45
C ALA A 125 -19.55 12.65 -20.77
N MET A 126 -18.86 12.92 -21.87
CA MET A 126 -19.34 12.67 -23.23
C MET A 126 -18.35 11.78 -23.97
N LEU A 127 -18.88 10.90 -24.82
CA LEU A 127 -18.13 10.08 -25.75
C LEU A 127 -18.70 10.32 -27.14
N ASP A 128 -17.88 10.82 -28.07
CA ASP A 128 -18.28 11.15 -29.44
C ASP A 128 -19.54 12.05 -29.49
N GLY A 129 -19.61 13.04 -28.59
CA GLY A 129 -20.76 13.96 -28.46
C GLY A 129 -22.01 13.39 -27.79
N LYS A 130 -22.01 12.11 -27.40
CA LYS A 130 -23.13 11.47 -26.69
C LYS A 130 -22.88 11.45 -25.19
N PRO A 131 -23.90 11.75 -24.35
CA PRO A 131 -23.74 11.69 -22.90
C PRO A 131 -23.47 10.26 -22.45
N LEU A 132 -22.45 10.10 -21.60
CA LEU A 132 -22.09 8.83 -20.98
C LEU A 132 -22.36 8.92 -19.48
N SER A 133 -22.98 7.87 -18.93
CA SER A 133 -23.19 7.74 -17.47
C SER A 133 -21.90 7.32 -16.75
N LEU A 134 -20.82 8.07 -16.92
CA LEU A 134 -19.59 7.95 -16.15
C LEU A 134 -19.57 9.07 -15.11
N ARG A 135 -19.63 8.70 -13.83
CA ARG A 135 -19.60 9.62 -12.69
C ARG A 135 -18.70 9.05 -11.60
N GLY A 136 -18.17 9.95 -10.78
CA GLY A 136 -17.34 9.59 -9.63
C GLY A 136 -15.89 10.02 -9.80
N ARG A 137 -15.04 9.55 -8.90
CA ARG A 137 -13.65 9.97 -8.79
C ARG A 137 -12.76 9.24 -9.77
N VAL A 138 -11.98 9.97 -10.54
CA VAL A 138 -10.92 9.41 -11.39
C VAL A 138 -9.57 9.94 -10.95
N ARG A 139 -8.51 9.15 -11.19
CA ARG A 139 -7.13 9.56 -10.94
C ARG A 139 -6.41 9.84 -12.24
N LEU A 140 -5.91 11.06 -12.40
CA LEU A 140 -5.34 11.55 -13.65
C LEU A 140 -3.88 11.92 -13.47
N ASN A 141 -3.09 11.69 -14.50
CA ASN A 141 -1.80 12.35 -14.70
C ASN A 141 -1.95 13.38 -15.83
N TRP A 142 -1.37 14.56 -15.67
CA TRP A 142 -1.16 15.52 -16.76
C TRP A 142 0.34 15.61 -16.99
N TYR A 143 0.80 15.06 -18.11
CA TYR A 143 2.22 15.01 -18.46
C TYR A 143 2.71 16.35 -19.01
N ASP A 144 4.02 16.57 -18.96
CA ASP A 144 4.72 17.71 -19.55
C ASP A 144 4.23 19.07 -19.03
N LYS A 145 3.68 19.93 -19.91
CA LYS A 145 3.27 21.32 -19.62
C LYS A 145 1.90 21.39 -18.97
N ALA A 146 1.70 20.67 -17.87
CA ALA A 146 0.48 20.82 -17.08
C ALA A 146 0.36 22.27 -16.57
N PRO A 147 -0.80 22.94 -16.73
CA PRO A 147 -1.03 24.23 -16.10
C PRO A 147 -1.02 24.08 -14.57
N GLU A 148 -0.84 25.19 -13.83
CA GLU A 148 -0.96 25.14 -12.38
C GLU A 148 -2.39 24.72 -11.98
N LEU A 149 -2.49 23.53 -11.40
CA LEU A 149 -3.76 22.99 -10.93
C LEU A 149 -4.00 23.45 -9.49
N SER A 150 -5.14 24.08 -9.26
CA SER A 150 -5.61 24.41 -7.90
C SER A 150 -6.75 23.48 -7.48
N PRO A 151 -6.82 23.04 -6.22
CA PRO A 151 -7.96 22.30 -5.68
C PRO A 151 -9.26 23.08 -5.87
N CYS A 152 -10.37 22.35 -5.94
CA CYS A 152 -11.71 22.93 -6.08
C CYS A 152 -11.87 23.81 -7.34
N THR A 153 -11.07 23.60 -8.38
CA THR A 153 -11.28 24.23 -9.69
C THR A 153 -12.04 23.29 -10.60
N ASN A 154 -12.99 23.85 -11.36
CA ASN A 154 -13.76 23.13 -12.35
C ASN A 154 -13.03 23.15 -13.68
N TRP A 155 -12.93 22.02 -14.35
CA TRP A 155 -12.26 21.89 -15.63
C TRP A 155 -13.13 21.18 -16.64
N GLN A 156 -13.00 21.60 -17.90
CA GLN A 156 -13.37 20.83 -19.07
C GLN A 156 -12.08 20.22 -19.63
N LEU A 157 -12.01 18.89 -19.71
CA LEU A 157 -10.81 18.14 -20.11
C LEU A 157 -11.14 17.03 -21.10
N ARG A 158 -10.27 16.85 -22.09
CA ARG A 158 -10.17 15.67 -22.94
C ARG A 158 -9.34 14.61 -22.20
N LEU A 159 -9.97 13.53 -21.75
CA LEU A 159 -9.34 12.50 -20.93
C LEU A 159 -9.25 11.18 -21.66
N ARG A 160 -8.09 10.52 -21.61
CA ARG A 160 -7.98 9.09 -21.97
C ARG A 160 -8.05 8.25 -20.70
N LEU A 161 -9.14 7.51 -20.53
CA LEU A 161 -9.41 6.75 -19.32
C LEU A 161 -9.26 5.24 -19.53
N ARG A 162 -8.83 4.54 -18.49
CA ARG A 162 -8.78 3.08 -18.39
C ARG A 162 -9.34 2.63 -17.04
N PRO A 163 -9.90 1.40 -16.95
CA PRO A 163 -10.27 0.83 -15.68
C PRO A 163 -9.06 0.79 -14.72
N PRO A 164 -9.26 0.95 -13.40
CA PRO A 164 -8.17 0.77 -12.44
C PRO A 164 -7.66 -0.67 -12.52
N ARG A 165 -6.42 -0.83 -12.98
CA ARG A 165 -5.74 -2.12 -13.09
C ARG A 165 -4.32 -1.97 -12.55
N GLY A 166 -3.89 -2.95 -11.75
CA GLY A 166 -2.60 -2.97 -11.08
C GLY A 166 -1.71 -4.12 -11.53
N LEU A 167 -0.43 -4.03 -11.18
CA LEU A 167 0.49 -5.16 -11.29
C LEU A 167 0.17 -6.17 -10.18
N VAL A 168 0.15 -7.46 -10.49
CA VAL A 168 -0.17 -8.52 -9.52
C VAL A 168 1.05 -9.40 -9.32
N ASN A 169 1.73 -9.21 -8.17
CA ASN A 169 2.92 -9.96 -7.77
C ASN A 169 2.87 -10.34 -6.27
N PRO A 170 3.63 -11.35 -5.83
CA PRO A 170 3.89 -11.58 -4.40
C PRO A 170 4.47 -10.32 -3.75
N GLY A 171 4.08 -9.98 -2.51
CA GLY A 171 4.59 -8.78 -1.81
C GLY A 171 4.20 -7.41 -2.39
N GLY A 172 3.68 -7.36 -3.62
CA GLY A 172 3.40 -6.11 -4.33
C GLY A 172 2.19 -5.33 -3.79
N HIS A 173 2.19 -4.03 -4.02
CA HIS A 173 1.09 -3.14 -3.64
C HIS A 173 -0.18 -3.40 -4.48
N ASP A 174 -1.29 -3.70 -3.81
CA ASP A 174 -2.59 -3.91 -4.46
C ASP A 174 -3.28 -2.59 -4.81
N SER A 175 -2.93 -2.01 -5.96
CA SER A 175 -3.49 -0.74 -6.41
C SER A 175 -4.98 -0.83 -6.79
N GLU A 176 -5.49 -2.01 -7.17
CA GLU A 176 -6.90 -2.25 -7.48
C GLU A 176 -7.76 -2.23 -6.20
N ARG A 177 -7.26 -2.83 -5.11
CA ARG A 177 -7.82 -2.69 -3.76
C ARG A 177 -7.81 -1.24 -3.30
N GLY A 178 -6.69 -0.54 -3.51
CA GLY A 178 -6.55 0.88 -3.17
C GLY A 178 -7.51 1.77 -3.96
N ALA A 179 -7.74 1.47 -5.24
CA ALA A 179 -8.73 2.16 -6.07
C ALA A 179 -10.15 1.92 -5.57
N ALA A 180 -10.51 0.67 -5.25
CA ALA A 180 -11.81 0.34 -4.68
C ALA A 180 -12.05 1.05 -3.34
N GLN A 181 -11.06 1.02 -2.45
CA GLN A 181 -11.10 1.66 -1.13
C GLN A 181 -11.27 3.19 -1.21
N ARG A 182 -10.74 3.84 -2.26
CA ARG A 182 -10.87 5.30 -2.46
C ARG A 182 -12.03 5.69 -3.38
N GLY A 183 -12.82 4.72 -3.85
CA GLY A 183 -13.90 4.97 -4.81
C GLY A 183 -13.42 5.49 -6.16
N VAL A 184 -12.17 5.17 -6.55
CA VAL A 184 -11.61 5.55 -7.86
C VAL A 184 -12.19 4.63 -8.92
N VAL A 185 -12.98 5.20 -9.83
CA VAL A 185 -13.74 4.46 -10.85
C VAL A 185 -12.95 4.26 -12.16
N ALA A 186 -11.98 5.14 -12.42
CA ALA A 186 -11.08 5.06 -13.56
C ALA A 186 -9.74 5.73 -13.25
N VAL A 187 -8.71 5.33 -13.97
CA VAL A 187 -7.41 6.02 -13.98
C VAL A 187 -7.09 6.45 -15.41
N GLY A 188 -6.29 7.48 -15.61
CA GLY A 188 -6.02 7.96 -16.95
C GLY A 188 -5.07 9.14 -17.00
N TYR A 189 -5.08 9.82 -18.14
CA TYR A 189 -4.31 11.03 -18.34
C TYR A 189 -5.05 12.05 -19.19
N VAL A 190 -4.65 13.31 -19.06
CA VAL A 190 -5.17 14.42 -19.86
C VAL A 190 -4.51 14.38 -21.24
N ARG A 191 -5.32 14.35 -22.30
CA ARG A 191 -4.86 14.46 -23.69
C ARG A 191 -4.58 15.91 -24.00
N GLU A 192 -3.54 16.19 -24.79
CA GLU A 192 -3.37 17.53 -25.35
C GLU A 192 -4.53 17.87 -26.27
N ASP A 193 -5.31 18.88 -25.88
CA ASP A 193 -6.45 19.37 -26.62
C ASP A 193 -6.61 20.87 -26.35
N ARG A 194 -6.99 21.63 -27.38
CA ARG A 194 -7.21 23.08 -27.30
C ARG A 194 -8.43 23.45 -26.47
N ASP A 195 -9.36 22.52 -26.29
CA ASP A 195 -10.58 22.75 -25.52
C ASP A 195 -10.38 22.49 -24.02
N ASN A 196 -9.20 22.01 -23.61
CA ASN A 196 -8.84 21.87 -22.21
C ASN A 196 -8.76 23.24 -21.54
N ARG A 197 -9.67 23.52 -20.62
CA ARG A 197 -9.72 24.82 -19.93
C ARG A 197 -10.33 24.73 -18.55
N SER A 198 -9.87 25.63 -17.68
CA SER A 198 -10.56 25.91 -16.43
C SER A 198 -11.87 26.63 -16.74
N THR A 199 -12.93 26.20 -16.07
CA THR A 199 -14.27 26.80 -16.12
C THR A 199 -14.57 27.63 -14.87
N GLY A 200 -13.53 27.91 -14.07
CA GLY A 200 -13.60 28.68 -12.83
C GLY A 200 -13.54 27.83 -11.57
N SER A 201 -13.73 28.47 -10.42
CA SER A 201 -13.74 27.78 -9.12
C SER A 201 -15.08 27.09 -8.86
N ALA A 202 -15.05 25.96 -8.17
CA ALA A 202 -16.24 25.35 -7.61
C ALA A 202 -16.91 26.29 -6.60
N ALA A 203 -18.23 26.23 -6.49
CA ALA A 203 -18.97 27.06 -5.56
C ALA A 203 -18.74 26.63 -4.11
N GLY A 204 -18.48 27.61 -3.23
CA GLY A 204 -18.38 27.43 -1.78
C GLY A 204 -16.96 27.47 -1.21
N PRO A 205 -16.83 27.45 0.13
CA PRO A 205 -15.53 27.46 0.80
C PRO A 205 -14.77 26.15 0.52
N CYS A 206 -13.50 26.29 0.11
CA CYS A 206 -12.62 25.15 -0.19
C CYS A 206 -11.47 25.07 0.82
N ILE A 207 -11.53 24.07 1.71
CA ILE A 207 -10.45 23.80 2.66
C ILE A 207 -9.15 23.41 1.96
N ASP A 208 -9.23 22.70 0.82
CA ASP A 208 -8.04 22.26 0.09
C ASP A 208 -7.29 23.45 -0.53
N LEU A 209 -7.98 24.54 -0.86
CA LEU A 209 -7.34 25.77 -1.33
C LEU A 209 -6.52 26.42 -0.20
N TRP A 210 -7.07 26.45 1.02
CA TRP A 210 -6.34 26.89 2.21
C TRP A 210 -5.15 25.97 2.54
N ARG A 211 -5.31 24.66 2.36
CA ARG A 211 -4.22 23.70 2.53
C ARG A 211 -3.13 23.93 1.48
N GLN A 212 -3.50 24.18 0.22
CA GLN A 212 -2.56 24.50 -0.85
C GLN A 212 -1.81 25.82 -0.56
N SER A 213 -2.51 26.86 -0.13
CA SER A 213 -1.88 28.15 0.17
C SER A 213 -0.87 28.04 1.30
N ILE A 214 -1.20 27.30 2.37
CA ILE A 214 -0.26 27.02 3.47
C ILE A 214 0.92 26.19 2.96
N ALA A 215 0.70 25.12 2.21
CA ALA A 215 1.77 24.27 1.67
C ALA A 215 2.74 25.07 0.78
N GLN A 216 2.21 25.94 -0.07
CA GLN A 216 3.01 26.83 -0.92
C GLN A 216 3.76 27.88 -0.09
N ALA A 217 3.13 28.47 0.94
CA ALA A 217 3.79 29.45 1.81
C ALA A 217 4.96 28.82 2.59
N VAL A 218 4.75 27.62 3.17
CA VAL A 218 5.82 26.85 3.82
C VAL A 218 6.94 26.51 2.85
N GLY A 219 6.59 26.07 1.63
CA GLY A 219 7.57 25.75 0.60
C GLY A 219 8.39 26.97 0.13
N ARG A 220 7.76 28.15 0.03
CA ARG A 220 8.45 29.41 -0.33
C ARG A 220 9.39 29.87 0.79
N GLU A 221 8.94 29.80 2.04
CA GLU A 221 9.73 30.24 3.20
C GLU A 221 10.96 29.36 3.43
N LEU A 222 10.80 28.03 3.33
CA LEU A 222 11.88 27.08 3.61
C LEU A 222 12.76 26.77 2.38
N GLY A 223 12.37 27.24 1.20
CA GLY A 223 13.09 27.04 -0.05
C GLY A 223 13.41 25.56 -0.31
N SER A 224 14.68 25.26 -0.56
CA SER A 224 15.19 23.91 -0.86
C SER A 224 15.61 23.12 0.38
N SER A 225 15.10 23.44 1.57
CA SER A 225 15.39 22.62 2.76
C SER A 225 14.94 21.16 2.55
N PRO A 226 15.77 20.16 2.90
CA PRO A 226 15.39 18.74 2.85
C PRO A 226 14.14 18.42 3.68
N SER A 227 13.91 19.17 4.77
CA SER A 227 12.79 18.97 5.69
C SER A 227 11.48 19.64 5.21
N SER A 228 11.51 20.43 4.14
CA SER A 228 10.35 21.19 3.63
C SER A 228 9.16 20.27 3.30
N GLY A 229 9.42 19.14 2.62
CA GLY A 229 8.37 18.17 2.29
C GLY A 229 7.75 17.52 3.53
N LEU A 230 8.57 17.18 4.53
CA LEU A 230 8.10 16.61 5.80
C LEU A 230 7.28 17.62 6.61
N LEU A 231 7.68 18.89 6.63
CA LEU A 231 6.94 19.94 7.34
C LEU A 231 5.60 20.26 6.66
N ARG A 232 5.55 20.27 5.32
CA ARG A 232 4.28 20.37 4.57
C ARG A 232 3.32 19.22 4.91
N ALA A 233 3.86 18.00 5.04
CA ALA A 233 3.07 16.84 5.47
C ALA A 233 2.54 16.99 6.90
N LEU A 234 3.36 17.46 7.84
CA LEU A 234 2.94 17.67 9.23
C LEU A 234 1.97 18.84 9.41
N ALA A 235 2.08 19.89 8.58
CA ALA A 235 1.23 21.07 8.61
C ALA A 235 -0.18 20.80 8.06
N VAL A 236 -0.27 20.26 6.84
CA VAL A 236 -1.53 20.17 6.08
C VAL A 236 -1.78 18.79 5.45
N GLY A 237 -1.00 17.77 5.84
CA GLY A 237 -1.14 16.42 5.30
C GLY A 237 -0.68 16.29 3.84
N ASP A 238 0.12 17.23 3.34
CA ASP A 238 0.66 17.19 1.98
C ASP A 238 1.94 16.36 1.91
N GLN A 239 1.83 15.13 1.42
CA GLN A 239 2.94 14.18 1.29
C GLN A 239 3.60 14.22 -0.11
N SER A 240 3.19 15.15 -0.99
CA SER A 240 3.63 15.14 -2.40
C SER A 240 5.13 15.40 -2.57
N ALA A 241 5.74 16.10 -1.62
CA ALA A 241 7.13 16.51 -1.65
C ALA A 241 8.07 15.57 -0.88
N ILE A 242 7.59 14.40 -0.44
CA ILE A 242 8.41 13.38 0.22
C ILE A 242 8.86 12.37 -0.84
N GLY A 243 10.17 12.31 -1.08
CA GLY A 243 10.78 11.38 -2.03
C GLY A 243 10.91 9.96 -1.47
N GLU A 244 11.31 9.04 -2.34
CA GLU A 244 11.50 7.63 -1.98
C GLU A 244 12.63 7.41 -0.95
N PRO A 245 13.79 8.09 -1.02
CA PRO A 245 14.82 7.98 0.02
C PRO A 245 14.29 8.35 1.41
N GLU A 246 13.46 9.39 1.51
CA GLU A 246 12.83 9.76 2.77
C GLU A 246 11.82 8.70 3.23
N TRP A 247 11.04 8.13 2.31
CA TRP A 247 10.14 7.02 2.64
C TRP A 247 10.90 5.77 3.12
N GLN A 248 12.08 5.47 2.59
CA GLN A 248 12.93 4.39 3.07
C GLN A 248 13.34 4.61 4.53
N VAL A 249 13.83 5.80 4.88
CA VAL A 249 14.18 6.15 6.28
C VAL A 249 12.96 6.02 7.19
N LEU A 250 11.79 6.52 6.78
CA LEU A 250 10.54 6.41 7.56
C LEU A 250 10.09 4.96 7.79
N ARG A 251 10.29 4.08 6.80
CA ARG A 251 9.96 2.65 6.89
C ARG A 251 10.97 1.90 7.75
N ALA A 252 12.26 2.13 7.55
CA ALA A 252 13.34 1.52 8.33
C ALA A 252 13.27 1.90 9.80
N THR A 253 12.88 3.14 10.11
CA THR A 253 12.70 3.63 11.49
C THR A 253 11.32 3.37 12.10
N GLY A 254 10.36 2.89 11.33
CA GLY A 254 9.00 2.64 11.80
C GLY A 254 8.23 3.90 12.22
N ILE A 255 8.70 5.10 11.87
CA ILE A 255 8.09 6.39 12.26
C ILE A 255 7.12 6.94 11.19
N GLY A 256 6.94 6.24 10.06
CA GLY A 256 6.06 6.70 8.96
C GLY A 256 4.62 7.03 9.39
N HIS A 257 4.12 6.46 10.48
CA HIS A 257 2.81 6.79 11.03
C HIS A 257 2.70 8.22 11.61
N LEU A 258 3.83 8.89 11.91
CA LEU A 258 3.86 10.29 12.35
C LEU A 258 3.51 11.24 11.20
N ILE A 259 3.96 10.91 9.98
CA ILE A 259 3.72 11.68 8.75
C ILE A 259 2.27 11.55 8.28
N ALA A 260 1.63 10.42 8.56
CA ALA A 260 0.20 10.21 8.28
C ALA A 260 -0.75 10.92 9.26
N ILE A 261 -0.24 11.86 10.06
CA ILE A 261 -0.92 12.62 11.12
C ILE A 261 -1.53 11.68 12.17
N SER A 262 -0.82 11.56 13.29
CA SER A 262 -1.20 10.65 14.36
C SER A 262 -2.45 11.12 15.12
N GLY A 263 -3.16 10.17 15.72
CA GLY A 263 -4.24 10.50 16.66
C GLY A 263 -3.76 11.31 17.88
N LEU A 264 -2.47 11.23 18.21
CA LEU A 264 -1.85 12.03 19.26
C LEU A 264 -1.83 13.53 18.90
N HIS A 265 -1.53 13.87 17.64
CA HIS A 265 -1.56 15.28 17.19
C HIS A 265 -2.97 15.86 17.35
N VAL A 266 -4.00 15.16 16.86
CA VAL A 266 -5.40 15.58 17.00
C VAL A 266 -5.81 15.69 18.48
N GLY A 267 -5.39 14.74 19.31
CA GLY A 267 -5.63 14.76 20.76
C GLY A 267 -4.95 15.94 21.45
N MET A 268 -3.75 16.32 21.03
CA MET A 268 -3.03 17.49 21.54
C MET A 268 -3.78 18.79 21.20
N PHE A 269 -4.29 18.93 19.97
CA PHE A 269 -5.13 20.09 19.61
C PHE A 269 -6.44 20.13 20.39
N ALA A 270 -7.02 18.97 20.70
CA ALA A 270 -8.17 18.88 21.59
C ALA A 270 -7.83 19.34 23.02
N ALA A 271 -6.67 18.91 23.56
CA ALA A 271 -6.20 19.32 24.88
C ALA A 271 -5.88 20.82 24.94
N PHE A 272 -5.25 21.36 23.90
CA PHE A 272 -5.03 22.79 23.74
C PHE A 272 -6.36 23.56 23.72
N GLY A 273 -7.33 23.11 22.93
CA GLY A 273 -8.66 23.72 22.89
C GLY A 273 -9.38 23.65 24.24
N ALA A 274 -9.24 22.55 24.98
CA ALA A 274 -9.78 22.46 26.34
C ALA A 274 -9.12 23.47 27.29
N LEU A 275 -7.79 23.64 27.22
CA LEU A 275 -7.07 24.63 28.03
C LEU A 275 -7.47 26.06 27.66
N LEU A 276 -7.61 26.36 26.36
CA LEU A 276 -8.10 27.64 25.87
C LEU A 276 -9.52 27.91 26.35
N GLY A 277 -10.41 26.92 26.25
CA GLY A 277 -11.78 27.01 26.77
C GLY A 277 -11.81 27.27 28.27
N ARG A 278 -10.91 26.63 29.04
CA ARG A 278 -10.75 26.88 30.48
C ARG A 278 -10.26 28.29 30.77
N LEU A 279 -9.29 28.79 29.99
CA LEU A 279 -8.78 30.15 30.12
C LEU A 279 -9.91 31.16 29.85
N LEU A 280 -10.62 31.02 28.73
CA LEU A 280 -11.77 31.85 28.38
C LEU A 280 -12.84 31.82 29.48
N TRP A 281 -13.17 30.62 29.99
CA TRP A 281 -14.10 30.48 31.12
C TRP A 281 -13.65 31.28 32.34
N LYS A 282 -12.36 31.22 32.71
CA LYS A 282 -11.80 31.99 33.84
C LYS A 282 -11.75 33.51 33.59
N LEU A 283 -11.52 33.94 32.36
CA LEU A 283 -11.41 35.36 32.00
C LEU A 283 -12.76 36.08 31.94
N PHE A 284 -13.87 35.34 31.83
CA PHE A 284 -15.23 35.92 31.80
C PHE A 284 -16.05 35.51 33.04
N PRO A 285 -16.01 36.27 34.16
CA PRO A 285 -16.70 35.95 35.42
C PRO A 285 -18.21 35.71 35.29
N ARG A 286 -18.85 36.29 34.27
CA ARG A 286 -20.27 36.04 33.99
C ARG A 286 -20.55 34.60 33.52
N LEU A 287 -19.61 33.98 32.81
CA LEU A 287 -19.72 32.57 32.39
C LEU A 287 -19.48 31.63 33.57
N THR A 288 -18.51 31.91 34.45
CA THR A 288 -18.21 31.05 35.61
C THR A 288 -19.38 30.88 36.56
N LEU A 289 -20.22 31.91 36.70
CA LEU A 289 -21.43 31.88 37.52
C LEU A 289 -22.61 31.14 36.88
N ARG A 290 -22.61 30.93 35.56
CA ARG A 290 -23.78 30.40 34.81
C ARG A 290 -23.56 29.02 34.21
N ILE A 291 -22.34 28.72 33.77
CA ILE A 291 -22.03 27.52 32.99
C ILE A 291 -20.84 26.80 33.63
N PRO A 292 -20.99 25.52 34.01
CA PRO A 292 -19.87 24.69 34.41
C PRO A 292 -18.74 24.69 33.36
N GLY A 293 -17.51 24.97 33.79
CA GLY A 293 -16.33 25.06 32.91
C GLY A 293 -16.20 23.92 31.88
N PRO A 294 -16.43 22.64 32.23
CA PRO A 294 -16.34 21.55 31.27
C PRO A 294 -17.31 21.63 30.09
N LEU A 295 -18.43 22.34 30.21
CA LEU A 295 -19.37 22.56 29.10
C LEU A 295 -18.84 23.58 28.07
N ILE A 296 -17.82 24.35 28.43
CA ILE A 296 -17.11 25.30 27.53
C ILE A 296 -15.81 24.69 27.02
N GLU A 297 -15.07 23.98 27.87
CA GLU A 297 -13.85 23.26 27.47
C GLU A 297 -14.14 22.27 26.32
N ALA A 298 -15.25 21.52 26.42
CA ALA A 298 -15.65 20.51 25.46
C ALA A 298 -15.84 21.02 24.01
N PRO A 299 -16.71 22.00 23.73
CA PRO A 299 -16.91 22.50 22.36
C PRO A 299 -15.66 23.19 21.80
N VAL A 300 -14.87 23.88 22.63
CA VAL A 300 -13.61 24.50 22.16
C VAL A 300 -12.56 23.42 21.82
N ALA A 301 -12.44 22.37 22.64
CA ALA A 301 -11.60 21.21 22.33
C ALA A 301 -12.01 20.55 21.00
N MET A 302 -13.31 20.33 20.79
CA MET A 302 -13.83 19.78 19.54
C MET A 302 -13.53 20.70 18.36
N ALA A 303 -13.77 22.01 18.48
CA ALA A 303 -13.52 22.97 17.42
C ALA A 303 -12.04 23.02 17.01
N CYS A 304 -11.12 23.06 17.98
CA CYS A 304 -9.68 23.03 17.70
C CYS A 304 -9.24 21.70 17.06
N ALA A 305 -9.70 20.57 17.59
CA ALA A 305 -9.38 19.25 17.04
C ALA A 305 -9.93 19.10 15.61
N PHE A 306 -11.17 19.51 15.38
CA PHE A 306 -11.82 19.47 14.07
C PHE A 306 -11.13 20.40 13.07
N GLY A 307 -10.79 21.63 13.49
CA GLY A 307 -10.03 22.57 12.66
C GLY A 307 -8.68 22.00 12.22
N TYR A 308 -7.91 21.42 13.14
CA TYR A 308 -6.67 20.71 12.77
C TYR A 308 -6.94 19.50 11.88
N GLY A 309 -7.99 18.71 12.16
CA GLY A 309 -8.36 17.57 11.34
C GLY A 309 -8.71 17.93 9.90
N MET A 310 -9.37 19.07 9.69
CA MET A 310 -9.65 19.63 8.37
C MET A 310 -8.38 20.05 7.64
N LEU A 311 -7.45 20.75 8.33
CA LEU A 311 -6.14 21.11 7.78
C LEU A 311 -5.32 19.87 7.39
N ALA A 312 -5.38 18.84 8.23
CA ALA A 312 -4.72 17.56 8.07
C ALA A 312 -5.29 16.66 6.94
N GLY A 313 -6.41 17.04 6.31
CA GLY A 313 -7.04 16.27 5.23
C GLY A 313 -7.92 15.09 5.66
N MET A 314 -8.33 15.02 6.94
CA MET A 314 -9.34 14.07 7.45
C MET A 314 -9.07 12.57 7.14
N GLY A 315 -7.81 12.13 7.25
CA GLY A 315 -7.46 10.72 7.17
C GLY A 315 -8.15 9.84 8.22
N VAL A 316 -8.21 8.51 8.01
CA VAL A 316 -8.89 7.56 8.91
C VAL A 316 -8.45 7.68 10.39
N PRO A 317 -7.14 7.79 10.72
CA PRO A 317 -6.69 7.97 12.10
C PRO A 317 -7.23 9.26 12.75
N THR A 318 -7.28 10.35 11.97
CA THR A 318 -7.81 11.66 12.36
C THR A 318 -9.31 11.57 12.64
N VAL A 319 -10.08 11.03 11.70
CA VAL A 319 -11.54 10.86 11.83
C VAL A 319 -11.89 10.01 13.05
N ARG A 320 -11.18 8.89 13.27
CA ARG A 320 -11.36 8.07 14.46
C ARG A 320 -11.15 8.89 15.73
N THR A 321 -10.05 9.64 15.84
CA THR A 321 -9.79 10.44 17.05
C THR A 321 -10.85 11.51 17.26
N LEU A 322 -11.29 12.21 16.20
CA LEU A 322 -12.39 13.17 16.26
C LEU A 322 -13.69 12.52 16.75
N LEU A 323 -14.05 11.35 16.22
CA LEU A 323 -15.21 10.60 16.66
C LEU A 323 -15.10 10.17 18.12
N MET A 324 -13.94 9.67 18.56
CA MET A 324 -13.73 9.30 19.96
C MET A 324 -13.86 10.49 20.91
N ILE A 325 -13.32 11.66 20.53
CA ILE A 325 -13.51 12.91 21.27
C ILE A 325 -15.01 13.25 21.28
N ALA A 326 -15.69 13.24 20.14
CA ALA A 326 -17.11 13.57 20.03
C ALA A 326 -17.97 12.66 20.91
N ILE A 327 -17.71 11.35 20.90
CA ILE A 327 -18.41 10.36 21.72
C ILE A 327 -18.16 10.63 23.20
N ALA A 328 -16.91 10.91 23.60
CA ALA A 328 -16.59 11.25 24.99
C ALA A 328 -17.31 12.53 25.45
N LEU A 329 -17.39 13.55 24.59
CA LEU A 329 -18.09 14.79 24.86
C LEU A 329 -19.61 14.59 24.96
N LEU A 330 -20.21 13.86 24.01
CA LEU A 330 -21.63 13.54 24.02
C LEU A 330 -22.01 12.70 25.25
N ALA A 331 -21.18 11.73 25.62
CA ALA A 331 -21.38 10.96 26.85
C ALA A 331 -21.37 11.87 28.08
N ARG A 332 -20.44 12.83 28.15
CA ARG A 332 -20.36 13.82 29.23
C ARG A 332 -21.60 14.70 29.28
N PHE A 333 -22.07 15.23 28.16
CA PHE A 333 -23.32 16.03 28.09
C PHE A 333 -24.56 15.21 28.46
N ALA A 334 -24.61 13.95 28.04
CA ALA A 334 -25.68 13.01 28.39
C ALA A 334 -25.58 12.50 29.84
N ARG A 335 -24.55 12.91 30.60
CA ARG A 335 -24.24 12.42 31.95
C ARG A 335 -24.14 10.89 32.02
N ARG A 336 -23.59 10.29 30.97
CA ARG A 336 -23.34 8.85 30.87
C ARG A 336 -21.84 8.56 31.01
N ALA A 337 -21.52 7.49 31.73
CA ALA A 337 -20.17 6.95 31.71
C ALA A 337 -19.90 6.30 30.35
N THR A 338 -18.72 6.53 29.78
CA THR A 338 -18.27 5.85 28.57
C THR A 338 -16.80 5.50 28.73
N SER A 339 -16.47 4.22 28.58
CA SER A 339 -15.10 3.76 28.59
C SER A 339 -14.43 4.05 27.24
N VAL A 340 -13.10 4.20 27.23
CA VAL A 340 -12.36 4.40 25.97
C VAL A 340 -12.57 3.23 24.99
N ALA A 341 -12.80 2.00 25.49
CA ALA A 341 -13.09 0.85 24.64
C ALA A 341 -14.47 0.97 23.96
N GLN A 342 -15.48 1.46 24.68
CA GLN A 342 -16.78 1.77 24.08
C GLN A 342 -16.67 2.89 23.04
N ALA A 343 -15.92 3.96 23.33
CA ALA A 343 -15.70 5.05 22.38
C ALA A 343 -14.99 4.55 21.12
N LEU A 344 -13.99 3.67 21.26
CA LEU A 344 -13.30 3.01 20.14
C LEU A 344 -14.27 2.15 19.31
N ALA A 345 -15.09 1.32 19.95
CA ALA A 345 -16.06 0.47 19.25
C ALA A 345 -17.15 1.28 18.52
N LEU A 346 -17.64 2.36 19.14
CA LEU A 346 -18.61 3.28 18.54
C LEU A 346 -17.99 4.06 17.37
N ALA A 347 -16.73 4.48 17.48
CA ALA A 347 -16.02 5.11 16.38
C ALA A 347 -15.82 4.13 15.20
N ALA A 348 -15.47 2.87 15.47
CA ALA A 348 -15.36 1.84 14.43
C ALA A 348 -16.71 1.62 13.74
N LEU A 349 -17.79 1.52 14.50
CA LEU A 349 -19.14 1.37 13.97
C LEU A 349 -19.54 2.56 13.10
N ALA A 350 -19.28 3.80 13.55
CA ALA A 350 -19.58 5.01 12.79
C ALA A 350 -18.80 5.08 11.47
N ILE A 351 -17.52 4.70 11.48
CA ILE A 351 -16.70 4.64 10.27
C ILE A 351 -17.23 3.57 9.30
N VAL A 352 -17.47 2.34 9.76
CA VAL A 352 -17.97 1.26 8.89
C VAL A 352 -19.39 1.51 8.39
N ALA A 353 -20.23 2.20 9.17
CA ALA A 353 -21.55 2.62 8.73
C ALA A 353 -21.50 3.67 7.61
N TRP A 354 -20.51 4.57 7.62
CA TRP A 354 -20.35 5.59 6.58
C TRP A 354 -19.57 5.09 5.36
N ASP A 355 -18.41 4.49 5.60
CA ASP A 355 -17.52 3.92 4.61
C ASP A 355 -17.10 2.50 5.04
N PRO A 356 -17.90 1.48 4.68
CA PRO A 356 -17.57 0.10 5.03
C PRO A 356 -16.28 -0.38 4.37
N LEU A 357 -15.81 0.24 3.28
CA LEU A 357 -14.57 -0.14 2.60
C LEU A 357 -13.32 0.38 3.33
N ALA A 358 -13.46 1.19 4.38
CA ALA A 358 -12.35 1.63 5.23
C ALA A 358 -11.55 0.45 5.81
N VAL A 359 -12.16 -0.73 6.01
CA VAL A 359 -11.51 -1.96 6.47
C VAL A 359 -10.47 -2.51 5.48
N LEU A 360 -10.49 -2.05 4.22
CA LEU A 360 -9.47 -2.37 3.23
C LEU A 360 -8.17 -1.58 3.47
N SER A 361 -8.18 -0.50 4.23
CA SER A 361 -6.99 0.33 4.48
C SER A 361 -6.14 -0.22 5.63
N ALA A 362 -4.82 -0.24 5.48
CA ALA A 362 -3.90 -0.56 6.58
C ALA A 362 -4.05 0.43 7.74
N GLY A 363 -4.29 1.71 7.42
CA GLY A 363 -4.47 2.79 8.38
C GLY A 363 -5.64 2.56 9.35
N PHE A 364 -6.73 1.91 8.93
CA PHE A 364 -7.81 1.50 9.83
C PHE A 364 -7.29 0.51 10.89
N TRP A 365 -6.63 -0.57 10.48
CA TRP A 365 -6.17 -1.62 11.38
C TRP A 365 -5.10 -1.15 12.36
N LEU A 366 -4.03 -0.54 11.86
CA LEU A 366 -2.92 -0.07 12.71
C LEU A 366 -3.42 0.95 13.75
N SER A 367 -4.38 1.78 13.35
CA SER A 367 -5.03 2.76 14.22
C SER A 367 -5.88 2.11 15.31
N PHE A 368 -6.91 1.33 14.94
CA PHE A 368 -7.85 0.75 15.92
C PHE A 368 -7.18 -0.31 16.81
N VAL A 369 -6.39 -1.21 16.21
CA VAL A 369 -5.68 -2.26 16.95
C VAL A 369 -4.58 -1.65 17.82
N GLY A 370 -3.84 -0.65 17.32
CA GLY A 370 -2.81 0.05 18.11
C GLY A 370 -3.38 0.70 19.38
N VAL A 371 -4.54 1.38 19.28
CA VAL A 371 -5.21 1.94 20.47
C VAL A 371 -5.77 0.85 21.39
N ALA A 372 -6.32 -0.24 20.85
CA ALA A 372 -6.78 -1.37 21.66
C ALA A 372 -5.63 -2.00 22.46
N ILE A 373 -4.47 -2.19 21.83
CA ILE A 373 -3.24 -2.67 22.48
C ILE A 373 -2.80 -1.68 23.55
N LEU A 374 -2.67 -0.39 23.22
CA LEU A 374 -2.27 0.65 24.18
C LEU A 374 -3.18 0.66 25.42
N LEU A 375 -4.50 0.50 25.24
CA LEU A 375 -5.47 0.42 26.34
C LEU A 375 -5.30 -0.84 27.19
N SER A 376 -4.98 -1.98 26.59
CA SER A 376 -4.71 -3.23 27.34
C SER A 376 -3.45 -3.12 28.21
N MET A 377 -2.40 -2.48 27.69
CA MET A 377 -1.12 -2.32 28.38
C MET A 377 -1.20 -1.32 29.53
N THR A 378 -1.91 -0.20 29.35
CA THR A 378 -2.03 0.88 30.34
C THR A 378 -3.07 0.61 31.44
N ARG A 379 -4.04 -0.28 31.20
CA ARG A 379 -5.04 -0.69 32.21
C ARG A 379 -4.53 -1.74 33.20
N ALA A 380 -3.37 -2.36 32.95
CA ALA A 380 -2.96 -3.61 33.60
C ALA A 380 -2.34 -3.47 35.00
N GLY A 381 -2.45 -2.34 35.71
CA GLY A 381 -2.02 -2.27 37.10
C GLY A 381 -2.20 -0.90 37.72
N GLY A 382 -2.94 -0.82 38.83
CA GLY A 382 -3.01 0.35 39.72
C GLY A 382 -1.70 0.60 40.50
N ILE A 383 -0.56 0.28 39.89
CA ILE A 383 0.78 0.53 40.42
C ILE A 383 1.34 1.65 39.55
N GLU A 384 1.63 2.79 40.17
CA GLU A 384 2.34 3.89 39.52
C GLU A 384 3.74 3.42 39.14
N VAL A 385 3.94 3.09 37.86
CA VAL A 385 5.27 2.77 37.36
C VAL A 385 5.88 4.06 36.80
N PRO A 386 7.14 4.38 37.12
CA PRO A 386 7.81 5.58 36.61
C PRO A 386 7.82 5.63 35.08
N ALA A 387 7.61 6.82 34.51
CA ALA A 387 7.52 7.04 33.07
C ALA A 387 8.73 6.48 32.28
N TRP A 388 9.94 6.54 32.86
CA TRP A 388 11.16 6.03 32.24
C TRP A 388 11.19 4.50 32.07
N ARG A 389 10.38 3.75 32.82
CA ARG A 389 10.18 2.29 32.64
C ARG A 389 8.97 1.97 31.78
N GLU A 390 7.91 2.78 31.86
CA GLU A 390 6.68 2.53 31.10
C GLU A 390 6.81 2.89 29.62
N LEU A 391 7.49 3.99 29.27
CA LEU A 391 7.61 4.42 27.87
C LEU A 391 8.33 3.39 27.00
N PRO A 392 9.52 2.86 27.35
CA PRO A 392 10.17 1.83 26.54
C PRO A 392 9.34 0.54 26.45
N ARG A 393 8.68 0.16 27.55
CA ARG A 393 7.80 -1.01 27.60
C ARG A 393 6.61 -0.87 26.64
N VAL A 394 5.97 0.29 26.61
CA VAL A 394 4.86 0.58 25.70
C VAL A 394 5.34 0.54 24.25
N GLN A 395 6.48 1.16 23.93
CA GLN A 395 7.04 1.14 22.58
C GLN A 395 7.39 -0.26 22.09
N LEU A 396 8.07 -1.06 22.92
CA LEU A 396 8.41 -2.44 22.59
C LEU A 396 7.14 -3.30 22.44
N GLY A 397 6.18 -3.17 23.37
CA GLY A 397 4.94 -3.94 23.30
C GLY A 397 4.05 -3.57 22.12
N LEU A 398 3.95 -2.29 21.73
CA LEU A 398 3.24 -1.88 20.52
C LEU A 398 3.93 -2.42 19.26
N SER A 399 5.26 -2.34 19.20
CA SER A 399 6.03 -2.81 18.03
C SER A 399 5.85 -4.30 17.83
N LEU A 400 5.95 -5.10 18.90
CA LEU A 400 5.72 -6.55 18.84
C LEU A 400 4.27 -6.90 18.53
N ALA A 401 3.31 -6.22 19.15
CA ALA A 401 1.89 -6.55 18.98
C ALA A 401 1.32 -6.13 17.62
N LEU A 402 1.87 -5.09 16.99
CA LEU A 402 1.50 -4.65 15.65
C LEU A 402 2.31 -5.33 14.54
N LEU A 403 3.41 -6.01 14.87
CA LEU A 403 4.27 -6.70 13.89
C LEU A 403 3.47 -7.61 12.94
N PRO A 404 2.53 -8.46 13.37
CA PRO A 404 1.77 -9.31 12.45
C PRO A 404 0.98 -8.52 11.40
N LEU A 405 0.41 -7.38 11.80
CA LEU A 405 -0.30 -6.50 10.87
C LEU A 405 0.66 -5.75 9.95
N SER A 406 1.81 -5.31 10.45
CA SER A 406 2.84 -4.67 9.63
C SER A 406 3.38 -5.62 8.56
N VAL A 407 3.67 -6.87 8.92
CA VAL A 407 4.10 -7.91 7.98
C VAL A 407 3.00 -8.20 6.94
N TRP A 408 1.74 -8.33 7.36
CA TRP A 408 0.64 -8.59 6.44
C TRP A 408 0.40 -7.46 5.42
N PHE A 409 0.49 -6.20 5.85
CA PHE A 409 0.20 -5.05 4.98
C PHE A 409 1.40 -4.54 4.19
N PHE A 410 2.61 -4.70 4.70
CA PHE A 410 3.81 -4.09 4.13
C PHE A 410 4.93 -5.09 3.81
N GLY A 411 4.82 -6.36 4.23
CA GLY A 411 5.87 -7.37 4.01
C GLY A 411 7.15 -7.12 4.82
N GLN A 412 7.12 -6.20 5.78
CA GLN A 412 8.31 -5.75 6.49
C GLN A 412 8.01 -5.24 7.91
N GLY A 413 9.04 -5.18 8.74
CA GLY A 413 9.02 -4.63 10.09
C GLY A 413 10.30 -3.87 10.44
N SER A 414 10.19 -2.95 11.39
CA SER A 414 11.34 -2.17 11.90
C SER A 414 11.75 -2.71 13.27
N LEU A 415 12.99 -3.21 13.36
CA LEU A 415 13.58 -3.69 14.62
C LEU A 415 14.00 -2.55 15.54
N ILE A 416 14.53 -1.48 14.96
CA ILE A 416 14.95 -0.28 15.69
C ILE A 416 13.79 0.68 15.97
N GLY A 417 12.59 0.37 15.47
CA GLY A 417 11.35 1.13 15.63
C GLY A 417 11.02 1.52 17.07
N PRO A 418 11.13 0.64 18.09
CA PRO A 418 10.89 1.03 19.47
C PRO A 418 11.79 2.17 19.97
N ILE A 419 13.06 2.15 19.57
CA ILE A 419 14.06 3.17 19.95
C ILE A 419 13.80 4.46 19.18
N ALA A 420 13.61 4.36 17.87
CA ALA A 420 13.29 5.49 17.02
C ALA A 420 12.02 6.21 17.50
N ASN A 421 10.96 5.47 17.83
CA ASN A 421 9.70 6.04 18.32
C ASN A 421 9.81 6.64 19.73
N LEU A 422 10.68 6.12 20.60
CA LEU A 422 10.92 6.71 21.92
C LEU A 422 11.47 8.14 21.82
N ILE A 423 12.25 8.43 20.75
CA ILE A 423 12.83 9.75 20.49
C ILE A 423 11.89 10.58 19.60
N ALA A 424 11.49 10.05 18.45
CA ALA A 424 10.78 10.78 17.41
C ALA A 424 9.36 11.18 17.83
N VAL A 425 8.60 10.30 18.50
CA VAL A 425 7.21 10.60 18.88
C VAL A 425 7.12 11.86 19.76
N PRO A 426 7.83 11.96 20.91
CA PRO A 426 7.76 13.18 21.72
C PRO A 426 8.38 14.39 21.02
N TRP A 427 9.49 14.22 20.29
CA TRP A 427 10.17 15.32 19.59
C TRP A 427 9.27 15.94 18.52
N VAL A 428 8.67 15.12 17.66
CA VAL A 428 7.78 15.59 16.60
C VAL A 428 6.49 16.15 17.21
N SER A 429 5.87 15.43 18.15
CA SER A 429 4.54 15.81 18.67
C SER A 429 4.57 17.08 19.50
N PHE A 430 5.59 17.29 20.35
CA PHE A 430 5.61 18.40 21.31
C PHE A 430 6.51 19.57 20.91
N LEU A 431 7.44 19.39 19.97
CA LEU A 431 8.32 20.46 19.51
C LEU A 431 8.02 20.85 18.06
N VAL A 432 8.12 19.90 17.14
CA VAL A 432 8.03 20.19 15.69
C VAL A 432 6.62 20.58 15.29
N VAL A 433 5.60 19.77 15.60
CA VAL A 433 4.21 20.00 15.15
C VAL A 433 3.65 21.33 15.66
N PRO A 434 3.79 21.71 16.95
CA PRO A 434 3.29 23.00 17.44
C PRO A 434 3.93 24.19 16.70
N LEU A 435 5.25 24.18 16.51
CA LEU A 435 5.96 25.24 15.78
C LEU A 435 5.56 25.26 14.30
N THR A 436 5.43 24.09 13.69
CA THR A 436 5.04 23.93 12.29
C THR A 436 3.65 24.50 12.06
N VAL A 437 2.66 24.12 12.87
CA VAL A 437 1.28 24.60 12.70
C VAL A 437 1.17 26.09 13.04
N ALA A 438 1.80 26.56 14.12
CA ALA A 438 1.79 27.98 14.46
C ALA A 438 2.47 28.83 13.37
N GLY A 439 3.65 28.42 12.91
CA GLY A 439 4.36 29.08 11.82
C GLY A 439 3.56 29.06 10.52
N SER A 440 2.95 27.93 10.17
CA SER A 440 2.13 27.77 8.96
C SER A 440 0.88 28.66 8.96
N LEU A 441 0.22 28.84 10.11
CA LEU A 441 -0.95 29.71 10.24
C LEU A 441 -0.56 31.19 10.18
N LEU A 442 0.63 31.54 10.67
CA LEU A 442 1.09 32.93 10.71
C LEU A 442 1.78 33.36 9.41
N VAL A 443 2.50 32.48 8.72
CA VAL A 443 3.34 32.85 7.57
C VAL A 443 2.54 33.41 6.39
N VAL A 444 1.26 33.03 6.26
CA VAL A 444 0.39 33.47 5.17
C VAL A 444 0.15 34.99 5.23
N ASP A 445 -0.19 35.50 6.42
CA ASP A 445 -0.56 36.91 6.62
C ASP A 445 0.54 37.72 7.34
N TRP A 446 1.40 37.06 8.12
CA TRP A 446 2.45 37.65 8.96
C TRP A 446 3.78 36.90 8.77
N PRO A 447 4.42 36.96 7.58
CA PRO A 447 5.67 36.24 7.29
C PRO A 447 6.77 36.50 8.33
N ALA A 448 6.90 37.74 8.82
CA ALA A 448 7.90 38.11 9.83
C ALA A 448 7.75 37.38 11.17
N LEU A 449 6.54 36.90 11.51
CA LEU A 449 6.29 36.10 12.71
C LEU A 449 6.28 34.59 12.40
N GLY A 450 5.73 34.20 11.25
CA GLY A 450 5.63 32.80 10.85
C GLY A 450 6.97 32.18 10.44
N GLY A 451 7.78 32.92 9.69
CA GLY A 451 9.07 32.47 9.15
C GLY A 451 10.04 31.95 10.21
N PRO A 452 10.33 32.72 11.28
CA PRO A 452 11.22 32.26 12.36
C PRO A 452 10.74 30.96 13.04
N LEU A 453 9.42 30.78 13.20
CA LEU A 453 8.85 29.56 13.77
C LEU A 453 9.02 28.35 12.83
N LEU A 454 8.85 28.56 11.52
CA LEU A 454 9.06 27.53 10.50
C LEU A 454 10.55 27.15 10.41
N HIS A 455 11.47 28.11 10.42
CA HIS A 455 12.91 27.82 10.46
C HIS A 455 13.32 27.11 11.75
N ALA A 456 12.72 27.46 12.90
CA ALA A 456 12.96 26.72 14.14
C ALA A 456 12.46 25.26 14.05
N ALA A 457 11.28 25.04 13.47
CA ALA A 457 10.76 23.69 13.21
C ALA A 457 11.66 22.91 12.23
N ASP A 458 12.14 23.57 11.18
CA ASP A 458 13.06 23.03 10.18
C ASP A 458 14.40 22.60 10.78
N HIS A 459 15.00 23.43 11.64
CA HIS A 459 16.23 23.08 12.36
C HIS A 459 16.03 21.89 13.29
N LEU A 460 14.93 21.86 14.05
CA LEU A 460 14.61 20.74 14.94
C LEU A 460 14.37 19.44 14.17
N LEU A 461 13.66 19.51 13.05
CA LEU A 461 13.36 18.35 12.22
C LEU A 461 14.62 17.84 11.52
N THR A 462 15.43 18.74 10.96
CA THR A 462 16.72 18.38 10.33
C THR A 462 17.67 17.73 11.34
N GLY A 463 17.71 18.21 12.58
CA GLY A 463 18.49 17.58 13.66
C GLY A 463 18.00 16.17 13.98
N LEU A 464 16.68 15.98 14.11
CA LEU A 464 16.08 14.67 14.31
C LEU A 464 16.33 13.74 13.12
N TRP A 465 16.23 14.27 11.89
CA TRP A 465 16.36 13.51 10.66
C TRP A 465 17.73 12.83 10.53
N ARG A 466 18.82 13.54 10.86
CA ARG A 466 20.17 12.95 10.91
C ARG A 466 20.27 11.75 11.85
N ILE A 467 19.57 11.79 12.99
CA ILE A 467 19.51 10.66 13.93
C ILE A 467 18.74 9.50 13.30
N MET A 468 17.64 9.79 12.60
CA MET A 468 16.84 8.76 11.92
C MET A 468 17.58 8.12 10.74
N GLU A 469 18.32 8.90 9.94
CA GLU A 469 19.18 8.39 8.88
C GLU A 469 20.27 7.46 9.44
N TRP A 470 20.92 7.87 10.53
CA TRP A 470 21.91 7.04 11.21
C TRP A 470 21.29 5.73 11.73
N LEU A 471 20.10 5.78 12.35
CA LEU A 471 19.40 4.58 12.81
C LEU A 471 18.96 3.69 11.64
N ALA A 472 18.53 4.27 10.51
CA ALA A 472 18.10 3.54 9.33
C ALA A 472 19.26 2.81 8.63
N ALA A 473 20.48 3.35 8.72
CA ALA A 473 21.69 2.75 8.17
C ALA A 473 22.23 1.57 9.00
N LEU A 474 21.70 1.31 10.20
CA LEU A 474 22.12 0.17 11.00
C LEU A 474 21.74 -1.15 10.32
N PRO A 475 22.61 -2.18 10.37
CA PRO A 475 22.26 -3.50 9.85
C PRO A 475 20.96 -4.01 10.48
N SER A 476 20.06 -4.53 9.64
CA SER A 476 18.74 -5.02 10.07
C SER A 476 17.83 -3.96 10.73
N ALA A 477 18.04 -2.67 10.50
CA ALA A 477 17.08 -1.64 10.94
C ALA A 477 15.67 -1.94 10.41
N GLN A 478 15.62 -2.34 9.15
CA GLN A 478 14.45 -2.89 8.46
C GLN A 478 14.68 -4.38 8.20
N VAL A 479 13.65 -5.19 8.46
CA VAL A 479 13.64 -6.61 8.08
C VAL A 479 12.43 -6.89 7.23
N TYR A 480 12.67 -7.57 6.12
CA TYR A 480 11.65 -8.08 5.23
C TYR A 480 11.25 -9.49 5.64
N PHE A 481 9.98 -9.83 5.42
CA PHE A 481 9.42 -11.12 5.77
C PHE A 481 8.80 -11.75 4.54
N ALA A 482 8.99 -13.06 4.40
CA ALA A 482 8.30 -13.85 3.39
C ALA A 482 6.78 -13.80 3.58
N ALA A 483 6.05 -13.93 2.48
CA ALA A 483 4.61 -13.89 2.47
C ALA A 483 4.06 -15.08 3.26
N ALA A 484 3.43 -14.80 4.39
CA ALA A 484 2.88 -15.83 5.24
C ALA A 484 1.42 -16.16 4.87
N PRO A 485 1.02 -17.43 4.96
CA PRO A 485 -0.38 -17.82 4.78
C PRO A 485 -1.27 -17.25 5.88
N LEU A 486 -2.57 -17.13 5.60
CA LEU A 486 -3.54 -16.53 6.54
C LEU A 486 -3.53 -17.20 7.91
N TRP A 487 -3.36 -18.53 7.98
CA TRP A 487 -3.33 -19.24 9.26
C TRP A 487 -2.13 -18.82 10.13
N ALA A 488 -0.97 -18.51 9.53
CA ALA A 488 0.21 -18.05 10.26
C ALA A 488 -0.02 -16.65 10.83
N LEU A 489 -0.68 -15.77 10.08
CA LEU A 489 -1.14 -14.47 10.58
C LEU A 489 -2.10 -14.64 11.77
N LEU A 490 -3.11 -15.52 11.65
CA LEU A 490 -4.09 -15.74 12.71
C LEU A 490 -3.42 -16.28 13.98
N LEU A 491 -2.48 -17.22 13.87
CA LEU A 491 -1.69 -17.70 15.00
C LEU A 491 -0.85 -16.58 15.61
N ALA A 492 -0.19 -15.75 14.79
CA ALA A 492 0.59 -14.63 15.27
C ALA A 492 -0.27 -13.60 16.03
N LEU A 493 -1.49 -13.30 15.54
CA LEU A 493 -2.46 -12.45 16.23
C LEU A 493 -2.95 -13.04 17.55
N VAL A 494 -3.15 -14.36 17.62
CA VAL A 494 -3.46 -15.06 18.87
C VAL A 494 -2.27 -15.02 19.82
N GLY A 495 -1.05 -15.20 19.32
CA GLY A 495 0.21 -15.10 20.06
C GLY A 495 0.41 -13.73 20.69
N THR A 496 0.22 -12.66 19.92
CA THR A 496 0.30 -11.29 20.44
C THR A 496 -0.78 -11.02 21.47
N ALA A 497 -2.02 -11.47 21.24
CA ALA A 497 -3.10 -11.36 22.22
C ALA A 497 -2.79 -12.12 23.53
N TRP A 498 -2.20 -13.32 23.43
CA TRP A 498 -1.76 -14.13 24.58
C TRP A 498 -0.66 -13.44 25.39
N MET A 499 0.32 -12.83 24.72
CA MET A 499 1.38 -12.06 25.36
C MET A 499 0.85 -10.83 26.12
N LEU A 500 -0.26 -10.25 25.66
CA LEU A 500 -0.92 -9.08 26.24
C LEU A 500 -1.92 -9.42 27.36
N LEU A 501 -2.11 -10.71 27.71
CA LEU A 501 -2.98 -11.11 28.81
C LEU A 501 -2.54 -10.49 30.16
N PRO A 502 -3.48 -10.31 31.12
CA PRO A 502 -3.20 -9.68 32.40
C PRO A 502 -2.02 -10.31 33.17
N ARG A 503 -1.36 -9.47 33.99
CA ARG A 503 -0.28 -9.90 34.90
C ARG A 503 -0.85 -10.96 35.86
N GLY A 504 -0.51 -12.23 35.65
CA GLY A 504 -1.02 -13.36 36.44
C GLY A 504 -1.29 -14.63 35.62
N VAL A 505 -1.46 -14.51 34.31
CA VAL A 505 -1.52 -15.69 33.43
C VAL A 505 -0.13 -16.30 33.29
N PRO A 506 0.08 -17.58 33.68
CA PRO A 506 1.38 -18.24 33.53
C PRO A 506 1.75 -18.35 32.04
N VAL A 507 3.05 -18.44 31.76
CA VAL A 507 3.59 -18.71 30.41
C VAL A 507 3.11 -17.79 29.27
N ARG A 508 2.66 -16.56 29.56
CA ARG A 508 2.29 -15.56 28.53
C ARG A 508 3.38 -15.31 27.47
N TRP A 509 4.66 -15.49 27.84
CA TRP A 509 5.79 -15.32 26.95
C TRP A 509 5.81 -16.38 25.83
N LEU A 510 5.20 -17.55 26.02
CA LEU A 510 5.06 -18.58 24.98
C LEU A 510 4.20 -18.13 23.80
N GLY A 511 3.46 -17.02 23.91
CA GLY A 511 2.78 -16.43 22.75
C GLY A 511 3.76 -16.07 21.63
N VAL A 512 5.05 -15.83 21.93
CA VAL A 512 6.11 -15.64 20.93
C VAL A 512 6.27 -16.85 20.00
N LEU A 513 6.01 -18.07 20.49
CA LEU A 513 6.09 -19.29 19.67
C LEU A 513 5.02 -19.30 18.58
N LEU A 514 3.86 -18.68 18.84
CA LEU A 514 2.79 -18.56 17.85
C LEU A 514 3.09 -17.52 16.76
N LEU A 515 4.13 -16.69 16.95
CA LEU A 515 4.63 -15.80 15.89
C LEU A 515 5.60 -16.54 14.94
N LEU A 516 6.21 -17.66 15.37
CA LEU A 516 7.23 -18.35 14.57
C LEU A 516 6.79 -18.69 13.14
N PRO A 517 5.58 -19.22 12.88
CA PRO A 517 5.17 -19.52 11.51
C PRO A 517 5.03 -18.30 10.60
N LEU A 518 4.85 -17.11 11.18
CA LEU A 518 4.85 -15.83 10.46
C LEU A 518 6.28 -15.35 10.19
N LEU A 519 7.18 -15.50 11.17
CA LEU A 519 8.56 -15.00 11.09
C LEU A 519 9.47 -15.90 10.24
N VAL A 520 9.20 -17.20 10.27
CA VAL A 520 9.93 -18.25 9.56
C VAL A 520 8.88 -19.15 8.89
N PRO A 521 8.26 -18.71 7.80
CA PRO A 521 7.30 -19.55 7.10
C PRO A 521 8.01 -20.78 6.54
N PRO A 522 7.35 -21.95 6.53
CA PRO A 522 7.92 -23.16 5.97
C PRO A 522 8.20 -22.94 4.48
N GLN A 523 9.47 -23.05 4.10
CA GLN A 523 9.87 -23.06 2.69
C GLN A 523 9.67 -24.47 2.15
N GLN A 524 9.23 -24.57 0.89
CA GLN A 524 9.21 -25.85 0.21
C GLN A 524 10.60 -26.12 -0.33
N ASP A 525 11.29 -27.11 0.24
CA ASP A 525 12.58 -27.51 -0.29
C ASP A 525 12.41 -28.08 -1.70
N LEU A 526 13.19 -27.56 -2.65
CA LEU A 526 13.29 -28.11 -4.00
C LEU A 526 14.18 -29.35 -3.97
N ALA A 527 13.69 -30.43 -4.58
CA ALA A 527 14.46 -31.66 -4.69
C ALA A 527 15.55 -31.55 -5.77
N GLU A 528 16.49 -32.48 -5.75
CA GLU A 528 17.55 -32.61 -6.76
C GLU A 528 17.00 -32.57 -8.20
N GLY A 529 17.52 -31.64 -9.00
CA GLY A 529 17.14 -31.41 -10.39
C GLY A 529 15.79 -30.69 -10.59
N GLU A 530 15.10 -30.30 -9.52
CA GLU A 530 13.91 -29.42 -9.58
C GLU A 530 14.32 -27.94 -9.55
N PHE A 531 13.60 -27.12 -10.30
CA PHE A 531 13.69 -25.67 -10.20
C PHE A 531 12.34 -25.03 -10.43
N GLU A 532 12.19 -23.81 -9.94
CA GLU A 532 11.02 -22.97 -10.18
C GLU A 532 11.43 -21.66 -10.86
N ALA A 533 10.50 -21.07 -11.61
CA ALA A 533 10.66 -19.79 -12.25
C ALA A 533 9.45 -18.90 -12.01
N TRP A 534 9.70 -17.65 -11.67
CA TRP A 534 8.68 -16.63 -11.42
C TRP A 534 8.89 -15.48 -12.40
N MET A 535 8.06 -15.41 -13.44
CA MET A 535 8.01 -14.25 -14.32
C MET A 535 7.08 -13.21 -13.71
N PHE A 536 7.64 -12.11 -13.23
CA PHE A 536 6.90 -11.05 -12.54
C PHE A 536 6.07 -10.22 -13.52
N ASP A 537 4.90 -9.76 -13.08
CA ASP A 537 4.09 -8.77 -13.79
C ASP A 537 4.69 -7.38 -13.56
N VAL A 538 5.63 -7.01 -14.44
CA VAL A 538 6.33 -5.71 -14.41
C VAL A 538 5.76 -4.70 -15.40
N GLY A 539 4.63 -5.02 -16.05
CA GLY A 539 4.06 -4.22 -17.12
C GLY A 539 4.77 -4.50 -18.45
N GLN A 540 5.20 -3.46 -19.16
CA GLN A 540 6.03 -3.62 -20.35
C GLN A 540 7.50 -3.70 -19.93
N GLY A 541 8.10 -4.87 -20.07
CA GLY A 541 9.47 -5.17 -19.63
C GLY A 541 9.57 -6.61 -19.15
N LEU A 542 10.73 -7.00 -18.64
CA LEU A 542 10.97 -8.39 -18.20
C LEU A 542 11.65 -8.42 -16.82
N ALA A 543 11.25 -9.36 -15.98
CA ALA A 543 11.95 -9.76 -14.77
C ALA A 543 11.53 -11.20 -14.41
N VAL A 544 12.51 -12.11 -14.36
CA VAL A 544 12.28 -13.54 -14.08
C VAL A 544 13.22 -14.00 -12.98
N LEU A 545 12.66 -14.40 -11.84
CA LEU A 545 13.43 -15.12 -10.83
C LEU A 545 13.47 -16.59 -11.22
N VAL A 546 14.65 -17.21 -11.14
CA VAL A 546 14.82 -18.66 -11.21
C VAL A 546 15.44 -19.13 -9.90
N HIS A 547 14.81 -20.11 -9.27
CA HIS A 547 15.20 -20.60 -7.96
C HIS A 547 15.33 -22.12 -8.00
N SER A 548 16.43 -22.62 -7.47
CA SER A 548 16.74 -24.04 -7.34
C SER A 548 17.33 -24.30 -5.96
N ARG A 549 17.62 -25.57 -5.66
CA ARG A 549 18.38 -25.93 -4.46
C ARG A 549 19.76 -25.25 -4.42
N ASP A 550 20.36 -25.00 -5.59
CA ASP A 550 21.73 -24.48 -5.71
C ASP A 550 21.81 -22.96 -5.53
N GLY A 551 20.69 -22.26 -5.67
CA GLY A 551 20.65 -20.81 -5.57
C GLY A 551 19.46 -20.14 -6.24
N ALA A 552 19.45 -18.81 -6.16
CA ALA A 552 18.47 -17.91 -6.71
C ALA A 552 19.12 -16.89 -7.66
N TRP A 553 18.62 -16.85 -8.89
CA TRP A 553 19.11 -15.96 -9.94
C TRP A 553 17.99 -15.10 -10.49
N LEU A 554 18.30 -13.83 -10.77
CA LEU A 554 17.35 -12.91 -11.36
C LEU A 554 17.77 -12.59 -12.79
N TYR A 555 16.86 -12.74 -13.75
CA TYR A 555 17.03 -12.36 -15.14
C TYR A 555 16.16 -11.13 -15.46
N ASP A 556 16.80 -10.04 -15.85
CA ASP A 556 16.27 -8.68 -16.00
C ASP A 556 15.67 -8.07 -14.71
N ALA A 557 15.53 -6.75 -14.71
CA ALA A 557 15.16 -5.93 -13.56
C ALA A 557 13.83 -5.17 -13.71
N GLY A 558 13.14 -5.34 -14.84
CA GLY A 558 11.93 -4.61 -15.18
C GLY A 558 12.16 -3.12 -15.51
N PRO A 559 11.07 -2.39 -15.83
CA PRO A 559 11.17 -1.05 -16.37
C PRO A 559 11.40 0.03 -15.32
N ARG A 560 12.14 1.06 -15.73
CA ARG A 560 12.14 2.37 -15.07
C ARG A 560 11.53 3.41 -16.00
N TYR A 561 10.60 4.20 -15.48
CA TYR A 561 9.91 5.25 -16.23
C TYR A 561 10.55 6.61 -15.99
N PRO A 562 10.46 7.56 -16.95
CA PRO A 562 10.98 8.93 -16.80
C PRO A 562 10.55 9.59 -15.50
N SER A 563 9.28 9.37 -15.09
CA SER A 563 8.68 9.89 -13.85
C SER A 563 9.41 9.55 -12.54
N GLY A 564 10.46 8.73 -12.60
CA GLY A 564 11.20 8.23 -11.45
C GLY A 564 10.64 6.93 -10.88
N PHE A 565 9.49 6.44 -11.38
CA PHE A 565 8.93 5.17 -10.95
C PHE A 565 9.79 4.00 -11.45
N ASP A 566 10.46 3.34 -10.53
CA ASP A 566 11.30 2.16 -10.73
C ASP A 566 10.53 0.89 -10.33
N VAL A 567 10.28 0.01 -11.31
CA VAL A 567 9.54 -1.25 -11.05
C VAL A 567 10.42 -2.28 -10.35
N GLY A 568 11.74 -2.23 -10.48
CA GLY A 568 12.67 -3.05 -9.71
C GLY A 568 12.48 -2.82 -8.20
N GLU A 569 12.45 -1.55 -7.79
CA GLU A 569 12.18 -1.16 -6.39
C GLU A 569 10.74 -1.43 -5.97
N ALA A 570 9.75 -1.06 -6.79
CA ALA A 570 8.35 -1.11 -6.39
C ALA A 570 7.70 -2.50 -6.49
N VAL A 571 8.29 -3.42 -7.25
CA VAL A 571 7.72 -4.74 -7.56
C VAL A 571 8.71 -5.87 -7.36
N VAL A 572 9.88 -5.83 -8.01
CA VAL A 572 10.78 -6.99 -8.06
C VAL A 572 11.36 -7.27 -6.66
N ILE A 573 11.95 -6.27 -6.00
CA ILE A 573 12.53 -6.41 -4.65
C ILE A 573 11.47 -6.89 -3.62
N PRO A 574 10.28 -6.27 -3.50
CA PRO A 574 9.23 -6.78 -2.63
C PRO A 574 8.79 -8.21 -2.96
N SER A 575 8.80 -8.59 -4.24
CA SER A 575 8.43 -9.95 -4.67
C SER A 575 9.47 -10.98 -4.24
N LEU A 576 10.77 -10.68 -4.41
CA LEU A 576 11.87 -11.52 -3.95
C LEU A 576 11.77 -11.78 -2.45
N HIS A 577 11.60 -10.72 -1.66
CA HIS A 577 11.44 -10.85 -0.22
C HIS A 577 10.18 -11.61 0.18
N ALA A 578 9.06 -11.39 -0.51
CA ALA A 578 7.82 -12.14 -0.27
C ALA A 578 7.94 -13.63 -0.61
N LEU A 579 8.82 -14.00 -1.53
CA LEU A 579 9.17 -15.39 -1.83
C LEU A 579 10.21 -15.96 -0.84
N GLY A 580 10.73 -15.14 0.08
CA GLY A 580 11.75 -15.56 1.06
C GLY A 580 13.17 -15.55 0.50
N ILE A 581 13.40 -14.90 -0.64
CA ILE A 581 14.72 -14.73 -1.23
C ILE A 581 15.42 -13.57 -0.51
N GLY A 582 16.34 -13.92 0.40
CA GLY A 582 17.14 -12.98 1.18
C GLY A 582 18.46 -12.58 0.53
N ALA A 583 18.95 -13.39 -0.40
CA ALA A 583 20.16 -13.15 -1.18
C ALA A 583 19.94 -13.66 -2.62
N LEU A 584 20.63 -13.05 -3.57
CA LEU A 584 20.70 -13.50 -4.96
C LEU A 584 22.13 -13.93 -5.23
N ASP A 585 22.29 -15.06 -5.92
CA ASP A 585 23.60 -15.52 -6.35
C ASP A 585 24.10 -14.69 -7.52
N ARG A 586 23.22 -14.27 -8.43
CA ARG A 586 23.53 -13.41 -9.59
C ARG A 586 22.33 -12.64 -10.10
N ILE A 587 22.61 -11.54 -10.79
CA ILE A 587 21.64 -10.77 -11.57
C ILE A 587 22.14 -10.70 -13.01
N VAL A 588 21.33 -11.16 -13.94
CA VAL A 588 21.66 -11.20 -15.37
C VAL A 588 20.75 -10.21 -16.08
N ILE A 589 21.33 -9.24 -16.76
CA ILE A 589 20.59 -8.28 -17.57
C ILE A 589 20.75 -8.68 -19.04
N SER A 590 19.64 -8.90 -19.73
CA SER A 590 19.64 -9.26 -21.14
C SER A 590 20.36 -8.21 -21.98
N HIS A 591 19.97 -6.93 -21.86
CA HIS A 591 20.54 -5.79 -22.59
C HIS A 591 20.24 -4.46 -21.88
N GLY A 592 20.83 -3.37 -22.33
CA GLY A 592 20.84 -2.08 -21.62
C GLY A 592 19.57 -1.22 -21.74
N ASP A 593 18.47 -1.72 -22.28
CA ASP A 593 17.25 -0.92 -22.46
C ASP A 593 16.45 -0.79 -21.16
N SER A 594 15.73 0.34 -21.03
CA SER A 594 15.13 0.76 -19.75
C SER A 594 14.01 -0.15 -19.27
N ASP A 595 13.41 -0.98 -20.13
CA ASP A 595 12.39 -1.97 -19.78
C ASP A 595 12.96 -3.32 -19.30
N HIS A 596 14.28 -3.47 -19.36
CA HIS A 596 15.04 -4.64 -18.88
C HIS A 596 16.02 -4.24 -17.76
N ALA A 597 16.87 -3.26 -18.01
CA ALA A 597 17.91 -2.78 -17.09
C ALA A 597 17.42 -1.71 -16.10
N GLY A 598 16.19 -1.21 -16.25
CA GLY A 598 15.70 -0.03 -15.55
C GLY A 598 15.83 -0.10 -14.03
N GLY A 599 15.50 -1.25 -13.44
CA GLY A 599 15.58 -1.51 -12.01
C GLY A 599 16.95 -2.02 -11.49
N ALA A 600 17.96 -2.14 -12.35
CA ALA A 600 19.23 -2.79 -11.99
C ALA A 600 19.95 -2.08 -10.83
N ARG A 601 19.87 -0.74 -10.77
CA ARG A 601 20.48 0.04 -9.68
C ARG A 601 19.78 -0.19 -8.33
N ALA A 602 18.46 -0.25 -8.32
CA ALA A 602 17.72 -0.56 -7.11
C ALA A 602 18.09 -1.97 -6.59
N LEU A 603 18.20 -2.94 -7.49
CA LEU A 603 18.62 -4.30 -7.15
C LEU A 603 20.05 -4.37 -6.63
N HIS A 604 21.00 -3.66 -7.24
CA HIS A 604 22.38 -3.61 -6.74
C HIS A 604 22.46 -3.06 -5.30
N LEU A 605 21.66 -2.05 -4.98
CA LEU A 605 21.61 -1.49 -3.62
C LEU A 605 20.95 -2.46 -2.63
N ALA A 606 19.96 -3.24 -3.07
CA ALA A 606 19.26 -4.21 -2.22
C ALA A 606 20.05 -5.52 -2.02
N PHE A 607 20.80 -5.95 -3.04
CA PHE A 607 21.59 -7.18 -3.08
C PHE A 607 23.04 -6.87 -3.52
N PRO A 608 23.83 -6.18 -2.68
CA PRO A 608 25.16 -5.69 -3.07
C PRO A 608 26.18 -6.78 -3.34
N ASP A 609 25.98 -7.98 -2.77
CA ASP A 609 26.89 -9.12 -2.92
C ASP A 609 26.62 -9.93 -4.20
N ALA A 610 25.50 -9.68 -4.89
CA ALA A 610 25.13 -10.39 -6.12
C ALA A 610 25.88 -9.77 -7.33
N PRO A 611 26.78 -10.50 -8.02
CA PRO A 611 27.38 -10.03 -9.25
C PRO A 611 26.31 -9.76 -10.32
N ILE A 612 26.53 -8.67 -11.07
CA ILE A 612 25.70 -8.29 -12.21
C ILE A 612 26.44 -8.67 -13.49
N GLU A 613 25.76 -9.35 -14.41
CA GLU A 613 26.29 -9.75 -15.71
C GLU A 613 25.32 -9.28 -16.80
N SER A 614 25.83 -8.95 -18.00
CA SER A 614 25.00 -8.35 -19.04
C SER A 614 25.43 -8.70 -20.46
N GLY A 615 24.49 -8.70 -21.41
CA GLY A 615 24.80 -8.70 -22.84
C GLY A 615 25.39 -7.36 -23.34
N GLU A 616 25.16 -6.29 -22.58
CA GLU A 616 25.66 -4.94 -22.84
C GLU A 616 26.19 -4.29 -21.54
N PRO A 617 27.27 -4.81 -20.93
CA PRO A 617 27.78 -4.31 -19.65
C PRO A 617 28.15 -2.82 -19.72
N ASP A 618 28.71 -2.36 -20.85
CA ASP A 618 29.12 -0.97 -21.06
C ASP A 618 27.94 0.04 -21.09
N ARG A 619 26.71 -0.44 -21.30
CA ARG A 619 25.50 0.41 -21.27
C ARG A 619 24.89 0.53 -19.87
N LEU A 620 25.37 -0.26 -18.90
CA LEU A 620 24.90 -0.19 -17.52
C LEU A 620 25.69 0.86 -16.76
N ASP A 621 25.00 1.73 -16.02
CA ASP A 621 25.61 2.72 -15.11
C ASP A 621 26.04 2.07 -13.77
N LEU A 622 26.56 0.84 -13.84
CA LEU A 622 26.91 -0.02 -12.71
C LEU A 622 28.03 -0.99 -13.11
N PRO A 623 28.86 -1.47 -12.17
CA PRO A 623 29.81 -2.53 -12.45
C PRO A 623 29.09 -3.81 -12.90
N ALA A 624 29.32 -4.24 -14.14
CA ALA A 624 28.74 -5.46 -14.70
C ALA A 624 29.79 -6.26 -15.50
N GLY A 625 29.75 -7.58 -15.37
CA GLY A 625 30.52 -8.51 -16.19
C GLY A 625 29.82 -8.84 -17.51
N ASP A 626 30.53 -9.53 -18.40
CA ASP A 626 29.97 -10.03 -19.64
C ASP A 626 28.93 -11.13 -19.41
N CYS A 627 28.03 -11.31 -20.38
CA CYS A 627 27.09 -12.42 -20.42
C CYS A 627 27.84 -13.76 -20.24
N PRO A 628 27.44 -14.56 -19.25
CA PRO A 628 28.20 -15.75 -18.85
C PRO A 628 28.01 -16.87 -19.86
N SER A 629 29.08 -17.60 -20.16
CA SER A 629 29.02 -18.80 -21.00
C SER A 629 28.38 -19.99 -20.29
N ALA A 630 28.54 -20.08 -18.97
CA ALA A 630 27.91 -21.08 -18.09
C ALA A 630 27.85 -20.52 -16.66
N PHE A 631 26.85 -20.95 -15.91
CA PHE A 631 26.72 -20.74 -14.47
C PHE A 631 26.86 -22.08 -13.76
N GLY A 632 27.55 -22.06 -12.61
CA GLY A 632 27.71 -23.26 -11.80
C GLY A 632 28.84 -24.19 -12.25
N GLU A 633 29.14 -25.20 -11.43
CA GLU A 633 30.05 -26.27 -11.83
C GLU A 633 29.31 -27.27 -12.74
N ALA A 634 30.04 -28.03 -13.56
CA ALA A 634 29.43 -29.05 -14.43
C ALA A 634 28.64 -30.13 -13.65
N THR A 635 28.78 -30.16 -12.33
CA THR A 635 28.13 -31.06 -11.37
C THR A 635 26.84 -30.51 -10.76
N ASP A 636 26.46 -29.26 -11.03
CA ASP A 636 25.25 -28.68 -10.47
C ASP A 636 23.99 -29.32 -11.06
N ASP A 637 22.94 -29.46 -10.24
CA ASP A 637 21.72 -30.19 -10.58
C ASP A 637 20.88 -29.45 -11.63
N VAL A 638 20.97 -28.12 -11.62
CA VAL A 638 20.30 -27.21 -12.55
C VAL A 638 21.37 -26.39 -13.26
N GLN A 639 21.63 -26.73 -14.50
CA GLN A 639 22.61 -26.03 -15.31
C GLN A 639 21.98 -24.78 -15.90
N MET A 640 22.65 -23.65 -15.73
CA MET A 640 22.32 -22.45 -16.49
C MET A 640 23.48 -22.11 -17.41
N ARG A 641 23.19 -21.73 -18.64
CA ARG A 641 24.25 -21.34 -19.59
C ARG A 641 23.82 -20.27 -20.56
N GLY A 642 24.75 -19.38 -20.91
CA GLY A 642 24.59 -18.49 -22.04
C GLY A 642 24.57 -19.26 -23.34
N VAL A 643 23.51 -19.06 -24.12
CA VAL A 643 23.34 -19.66 -25.46
C VAL A 643 23.84 -18.72 -26.54
N SER A 644 23.62 -17.41 -26.35
CA SER A 644 24.08 -16.38 -27.28
C SER A 644 24.19 -15.02 -26.60
N ALA A 645 25.28 -14.32 -26.87
CA ALA A 645 25.41 -12.88 -26.72
C ALA A 645 26.40 -12.41 -27.78
N SER A 646 25.94 -11.67 -28.80
CA SER A 646 26.86 -11.08 -29.76
C SER A 646 27.73 -10.04 -29.03
N ARG A 647 29.04 -10.23 -29.09
CA ARG A 647 30.04 -9.29 -28.52
C ARG A 647 30.39 -8.15 -29.48
N ASP A 648 29.82 -8.16 -30.67
CA ASP A 648 30.07 -7.15 -31.68
C ASP A 648 29.20 -5.93 -31.42
N GLU A 649 29.82 -4.79 -31.10
CA GLU A 649 29.13 -3.49 -30.91
C GLU A 649 28.35 -3.04 -32.15
N ALA A 650 28.71 -3.52 -33.35
CA ALA A 650 27.93 -3.27 -34.57
C ALA A 650 26.58 -4.01 -34.59
N THR A 651 26.39 -4.99 -33.70
CA THR A 651 25.12 -5.69 -33.50
C THR A 651 24.12 -4.75 -32.81
N LYS A 652 22.88 -4.72 -33.29
CA LYS A 652 21.82 -3.94 -32.64
C LYS A 652 21.62 -4.42 -31.20
N SER A 653 21.31 -3.49 -30.29
CA SER A 653 21.17 -3.78 -28.85
C SER A 653 20.31 -5.02 -28.55
N ASN A 654 19.12 -5.14 -29.13
CA ASN A 654 18.24 -6.29 -28.91
C ASN A 654 18.89 -7.63 -29.34
N ASP A 655 19.70 -7.63 -30.40
CA ASP A 655 20.44 -8.81 -30.88
C ASP A 655 21.71 -9.11 -30.05
N ARG A 656 22.09 -8.21 -29.13
CA ARG A 656 23.09 -8.44 -28.09
C ARG A 656 22.50 -8.99 -26.79
N SER A 657 21.19 -9.26 -26.75
CA SER A 657 20.52 -9.85 -25.59
C SER A 657 21.28 -11.08 -25.09
N CYS A 658 21.61 -11.12 -23.80
CA CYS A 658 22.16 -12.28 -23.14
C CYS A 658 21.08 -13.37 -23.02
N VAL A 659 21.11 -14.35 -23.92
CA VAL A 659 20.13 -15.46 -23.94
C VAL A 659 20.60 -16.57 -23.02
N ILE A 660 19.79 -16.93 -22.03
CA ILE A 660 20.11 -17.95 -21.03
C ILE A 660 19.20 -19.17 -21.18
N LEU A 661 19.81 -20.36 -21.21
CA LEU A 661 19.10 -21.63 -21.03
C LEU A 661 19.27 -22.10 -19.59
N VAL A 662 18.15 -22.34 -18.91
CA VAL A 662 18.09 -23.07 -17.65
C VAL A 662 17.65 -24.49 -17.94
N ALA A 663 18.41 -25.49 -17.51
CA ALA A 663 18.13 -26.89 -17.74
C ALA A 663 18.24 -27.66 -16.41
N GLY A 664 17.10 -28.18 -15.94
CA GLY A 664 17.04 -29.13 -14.82
C GLY A 664 16.71 -30.53 -15.33
N ARG A 665 16.56 -31.49 -14.41
CA ARG A 665 16.27 -32.89 -14.77
C ARG A 665 14.90 -33.05 -15.43
N TYR A 666 13.92 -32.23 -15.04
CA TYR A 666 12.51 -32.38 -15.44
C TYR A 666 12.06 -31.39 -16.52
N GLY A 667 12.97 -30.61 -17.10
CA GLY A 667 12.66 -29.68 -18.19
C GLY A 667 13.63 -28.51 -18.28
N SER A 668 13.34 -27.60 -19.20
CA SER A 668 14.18 -26.44 -19.48
C SER A 668 13.38 -25.16 -19.68
N LEU A 669 14.00 -24.03 -19.37
CA LEU A 669 13.47 -22.68 -19.57
C LEU A 669 14.48 -21.86 -20.37
N LEU A 670 14.06 -21.37 -21.53
CA LEU A 670 14.87 -20.47 -22.37
C LEU A 670 14.42 -19.02 -22.16
N LEU A 671 15.34 -18.20 -21.66
CA LEU A 671 15.19 -16.77 -21.44
C LEU A 671 15.88 -16.01 -22.56
N THR A 672 15.09 -15.34 -23.40
CA THR A 672 15.53 -14.81 -24.71
C THR A 672 15.83 -13.32 -24.70
N GLY A 673 15.41 -12.60 -23.67
CA GLY A 673 15.32 -11.14 -23.71
C GLY A 673 14.60 -10.69 -24.99
N ASP A 674 15.22 -9.74 -25.68
CA ASP A 674 14.66 -9.11 -26.88
C ASP A 674 15.26 -9.61 -28.19
N ALA A 675 15.90 -10.78 -28.17
CA ALA A 675 16.50 -11.42 -29.34
C ALA A 675 15.56 -11.39 -30.56
N THR A 676 16.04 -10.88 -31.69
CA THR A 676 15.24 -10.79 -32.91
C THR A 676 15.43 -12.01 -33.82
N SER A 677 14.58 -12.12 -34.83
CA SER A 677 14.69 -13.14 -35.88
C SER A 677 16.05 -13.24 -36.59
N ARG A 678 16.92 -12.23 -36.45
CA ARG A 678 18.28 -12.24 -37.00
C ARG A 678 19.21 -13.22 -36.27
N VAL A 679 19.08 -13.32 -34.95
CA VAL A 679 19.96 -14.16 -34.10
C VAL A 679 19.32 -15.50 -33.73
N GLU A 680 18.01 -15.64 -33.93
CA GLU A 680 17.26 -16.88 -33.71
C GLU A 680 17.90 -18.15 -34.30
N PRO A 681 18.43 -18.17 -35.55
CA PRO A 681 19.09 -19.37 -36.08
C PRO A 681 20.34 -19.78 -35.29
N ALA A 682 21.13 -18.80 -34.82
CA ALA A 682 22.32 -19.05 -34.01
C ALA A 682 21.94 -19.58 -32.62
N ILE A 683 20.89 -19.03 -32.01
CA ILE A 683 20.34 -19.51 -30.73
C ILE A 683 19.86 -20.95 -30.86
N ALA A 684 19.09 -21.27 -31.90
CA ALA A 684 18.59 -22.63 -32.12
C ALA A 684 19.72 -23.64 -32.35
N ALA A 685 20.77 -23.26 -33.09
CA ALA A 685 21.94 -24.11 -33.30
C ALA A 685 22.73 -24.38 -32.01
N ALA A 686 22.82 -23.39 -31.11
CA ALA A 686 23.57 -23.49 -29.86
C ALA A 686 22.81 -24.18 -28.70
N LEU A 687 21.51 -24.39 -28.84
CA LEU A 687 20.67 -25.00 -27.79
C LEU A 687 20.88 -26.52 -27.70
N GLY A 688 21.00 -27.20 -28.84
CA GLY A 688 21.16 -28.66 -28.92
C GLY A 688 19.94 -29.43 -28.40
N GLU A 689 20.10 -30.73 -28.14
CA GLU A 689 19.10 -31.52 -27.41
C GLU A 689 19.19 -31.24 -25.91
N GLY A 690 18.04 -31.16 -25.24
CA GLY A 690 17.97 -30.88 -23.81
C GLY A 690 16.70 -31.40 -23.16
N PRO A 691 16.60 -31.30 -21.81
CA PRO A 691 15.45 -31.78 -21.05
C PRO A 691 14.15 -31.12 -21.51
N ARG A 692 13.09 -31.93 -21.65
CA ARG A 692 11.74 -31.50 -22.01
C ARG A 692 10.80 -31.61 -20.79
N PRO A 693 9.77 -30.75 -20.68
CA PRO A 693 9.37 -29.71 -21.63
C PRO A 693 10.34 -28.51 -21.66
N LEU A 694 10.48 -27.91 -22.82
CA LEU A 694 11.12 -26.61 -23.04
C LEU A 694 10.04 -25.52 -22.96
N VAL A 695 10.15 -24.67 -21.95
CA VAL A 695 9.39 -23.42 -21.84
C VAL A 695 10.26 -22.29 -22.36
N MET A 696 9.66 -21.32 -23.04
CA MET A 696 10.40 -20.19 -23.60
C MET A 696 9.75 -18.87 -23.23
N SER A 697 10.54 -17.89 -22.74
CA SER A 697 10.08 -16.51 -22.74
C SER A 697 9.91 -16.07 -24.19
N VAL A 698 8.72 -15.63 -24.59
CA VAL A 698 8.47 -15.19 -25.96
C VAL A 698 9.37 -13.99 -26.24
N PRO A 699 10.27 -14.08 -27.24
CA PRO A 699 11.24 -13.03 -27.49
C PRO A 699 10.62 -11.66 -27.73
N HIS A 700 11.26 -10.62 -27.20
CA HIS A 700 10.91 -9.22 -27.43
C HIS A 700 9.44 -8.91 -27.11
N HIS A 701 8.97 -9.45 -25.98
CA HIS A 701 7.60 -9.30 -25.47
C HIS A 701 6.49 -9.77 -26.44
N GLY A 702 6.85 -10.53 -27.49
CA GLY A 702 5.95 -10.88 -28.58
C GLY A 702 5.87 -9.82 -29.70
N SER A 703 6.99 -9.15 -30.00
CA SER A 703 7.13 -8.28 -31.18
C SER A 703 7.08 -9.08 -32.49
N LYS A 704 6.59 -8.43 -33.55
CA LYS A 704 6.56 -9.02 -34.92
C LYS A 704 7.95 -9.27 -35.51
N THR A 705 9.01 -8.69 -34.94
CA THR A 705 10.40 -8.84 -35.41
C THR A 705 11.10 -10.09 -34.87
N ALA A 706 10.42 -10.86 -34.01
CA ALA A 706 10.94 -12.08 -33.40
C ALA A 706 9.92 -13.25 -33.50
N SER A 707 10.23 -14.38 -32.86
CA SER A 707 9.50 -15.65 -32.92
C SER A 707 9.28 -16.16 -34.35
N SER A 708 10.30 -16.19 -35.21
CA SER A 708 10.16 -16.72 -36.59
C SER A 708 9.63 -18.16 -36.62
N SER A 709 8.90 -18.51 -37.67
CA SER A 709 8.36 -19.87 -37.84
C SER A 709 9.46 -20.94 -37.76
N ALA A 710 10.59 -20.70 -38.43
CA ALA A 710 11.74 -21.60 -38.41
C ALA A 710 12.34 -21.77 -37.01
N PHE A 711 12.37 -20.70 -36.21
CA PHE A 711 12.84 -20.76 -34.83
C PHE A 711 11.91 -21.58 -33.94
N LEU A 712 10.59 -21.36 -34.06
CA LEU A 712 9.59 -22.13 -33.31
C LEU A 712 9.58 -23.61 -33.74
N ASP A 713 9.78 -23.91 -35.02
CA ASP A 713 9.88 -25.28 -35.53
C ASP A 713 11.14 -25.97 -34.99
N ALA A 714 12.28 -25.28 -35.02
CA ALA A 714 13.55 -25.81 -34.52
C ALA A 714 13.52 -26.11 -33.02
N LEU A 715 12.90 -25.24 -32.21
CA LEU A 715 12.85 -25.43 -30.76
C LEU A 715 11.67 -26.31 -30.31
N SER A 716 10.55 -26.28 -31.03
CA SER A 716 9.30 -26.96 -30.66
C SER A 716 8.93 -26.74 -29.18
N PRO A 717 8.80 -25.49 -28.69
CA PRO A 717 8.55 -25.20 -27.28
C PRO A 717 7.17 -25.74 -26.85
N GLN A 718 7.07 -26.19 -25.60
CA GLN A 718 5.83 -26.73 -25.01
C GLN A 718 4.96 -25.64 -24.40
N LEU A 719 5.53 -24.49 -24.07
CA LEU A 719 4.83 -23.34 -23.48
C LEU A 719 5.61 -22.05 -23.78
N GLY A 720 4.92 -20.98 -24.17
CA GLY A 720 5.48 -19.64 -24.29
C GLY A 720 5.01 -18.70 -23.18
N LEU A 721 5.93 -17.93 -22.61
CA LEU A 721 5.68 -16.95 -21.55
C LEU A 721 5.86 -15.54 -22.09
N ILE A 722 4.81 -14.73 -22.05
CA ILE A 722 4.81 -13.35 -22.53
C ILE A 722 4.85 -12.43 -21.32
N SER A 723 5.92 -11.63 -21.23
CA SER A 723 5.93 -10.47 -20.35
C SER A 723 5.50 -9.25 -21.15
N ALA A 724 4.27 -8.78 -20.98
CA ALA A 724 3.79 -7.61 -21.69
C ALA A 724 2.69 -6.89 -20.89
N GLY A 725 2.71 -5.56 -20.93
CA GLY A 725 1.74 -4.78 -20.18
C GLY A 725 0.31 -4.99 -20.70
N TYR A 726 -0.68 -5.04 -19.80
CA TYR A 726 -2.08 -5.14 -20.20
C TYR A 726 -2.47 -4.00 -21.15
N ARG A 727 -2.83 -4.34 -22.39
CA ARG A 727 -3.17 -3.38 -23.45
C ARG A 727 -2.12 -2.26 -23.58
N ASN A 728 -0.84 -2.66 -23.60
CA ASN A 728 0.29 -1.74 -23.75
C ASN A 728 0.23 -0.97 -25.08
N GLN A 729 0.95 0.15 -25.13
CA GLN A 729 0.99 1.04 -26.29
C GLN A 729 1.69 0.44 -27.53
N PHE A 730 2.51 -0.60 -27.35
CA PHE A 730 3.25 -1.24 -28.43
C PHE A 730 2.39 -2.25 -29.20
N GLY A 731 1.20 -2.60 -28.67
CA GLY A 731 0.36 -3.65 -29.24
C GLY A 731 0.95 -5.05 -29.08
N HIS A 732 1.87 -5.24 -28.12
CA HIS A 732 2.45 -6.55 -27.81
C HIS A 732 1.49 -7.38 -26.95
N PRO A 733 1.47 -8.72 -27.10
CA PRO A 733 2.03 -9.48 -28.21
C PRO A 733 1.28 -9.19 -29.52
N HIS A 734 1.98 -9.14 -30.65
CA HIS A 734 1.38 -8.88 -31.97
C HIS A 734 0.52 -10.08 -32.42
N ALA A 735 -0.57 -9.82 -33.14
CA ALA A 735 -1.48 -10.87 -33.60
C ALA A 735 -0.78 -11.96 -34.44
N ASP A 736 0.14 -11.57 -35.33
CA ASP A 736 0.92 -12.51 -36.16
C ASP A 736 1.84 -13.43 -35.32
N VAL A 737 2.31 -12.95 -34.17
CA VAL A 737 3.09 -13.77 -33.24
C VAL A 737 2.15 -14.78 -32.59
N LEU A 738 1.01 -14.33 -32.05
CA LEU A 738 0.01 -15.22 -31.46
C LEU A 738 -0.43 -16.31 -32.44
N GLU A 739 -0.65 -15.96 -33.70
CA GLU A 739 -1.01 -16.91 -34.75
C GLU A 739 0.09 -17.95 -35.00
N ARG A 740 1.37 -17.54 -35.08
CA ARG A 740 2.48 -18.47 -35.27
C ARG A 740 2.60 -19.52 -34.16
N TYR A 741 2.34 -19.15 -32.91
CA TYR A 741 2.29 -20.10 -31.78
C TYR A 741 1.02 -20.98 -31.85
N ALA A 742 -0.13 -20.39 -32.17
CA ALA A 742 -1.41 -21.12 -32.29
C ALA A 742 -1.36 -22.20 -33.40
N GLN A 743 -0.75 -21.90 -34.54
CA GLN A 743 -0.54 -22.85 -35.65
C GLN A 743 0.27 -24.10 -35.24
N ARG A 744 1.07 -23.99 -34.18
CA ARG A 744 1.90 -25.07 -33.62
C ARG A 744 1.30 -25.68 -32.35
N ALA A 745 0.08 -25.29 -31.99
CA ALA A 745 -0.58 -25.68 -30.75
C ALA A 745 0.26 -25.41 -29.48
N VAL A 746 1.11 -24.38 -29.50
CA VAL A 746 1.91 -23.97 -28.34
C VAL A 746 1.07 -23.04 -27.47
N PRO A 747 0.71 -23.43 -26.24
CA PRO A 747 -0.01 -22.55 -25.33
C PRO A 747 0.83 -21.34 -24.94
N LEU A 748 0.16 -20.23 -24.66
CA LEU A 748 0.78 -18.97 -24.25
C LEU A 748 0.19 -18.50 -22.92
N MET A 749 1.05 -17.98 -22.04
CA MET A 749 0.65 -17.28 -20.82
C MET A 749 1.19 -15.86 -20.85
N ASN A 750 0.40 -14.88 -20.40
CA ASN A 750 0.75 -13.47 -20.51
C ASN A 750 0.60 -12.78 -19.15
N THR A 751 1.67 -12.15 -18.67
CA THR A 751 1.69 -11.45 -17.37
C THR A 751 0.63 -10.34 -17.29
N GLY A 752 0.38 -9.61 -18.38
CA GLY A 752 -0.62 -8.54 -18.42
C GLY A 752 -2.06 -9.02 -18.18
N SER A 753 -2.42 -10.23 -18.64
CA SER A 753 -3.74 -10.82 -18.38
C SER A 753 -3.81 -11.61 -17.08
N SER A 754 -2.68 -12.20 -16.68
CA SER A 754 -2.63 -13.26 -15.68
C SER A 754 -1.97 -12.85 -14.36
N GLY A 755 -1.36 -11.66 -14.28
CA GLY A 755 -0.45 -11.31 -13.19
C GLY A 755 0.87 -12.08 -13.34
N TYR A 756 1.65 -12.20 -12.27
CA TYR A 756 2.85 -13.04 -12.30
C TYR A 756 2.55 -14.47 -12.79
N LEU A 757 3.52 -15.08 -13.44
CA LEU A 757 3.48 -16.48 -13.85
C LEU A 757 4.49 -17.26 -13.01
N HIS A 758 4.04 -18.33 -12.37
CA HIS A 758 4.89 -19.22 -11.59
C HIS A 758 4.93 -20.59 -12.27
N LEU A 759 6.13 -21.11 -12.49
CA LEU A 759 6.39 -22.39 -13.10
C LEU A 759 7.23 -23.23 -12.17
N ARG A 760 6.85 -24.49 -11.97
CA ARG A 760 7.65 -25.47 -11.24
C ARG A 760 7.97 -26.64 -12.14
N PHE A 761 9.25 -26.93 -12.30
CA PHE A 761 9.78 -28.08 -13.04
C PHE A 761 10.17 -29.14 -12.02
N GLY A 762 9.30 -30.14 -11.82
CA GLY A 762 9.51 -31.18 -10.82
C GLY A 762 9.12 -32.57 -11.28
N ARG A 763 9.23 -33.54 -10.37
CA ARG A 763 8.89 -34.96 -10.62
C ARG A 763 7.46 -35.17 -11.11
N ASP A 764 6.54 -34.31 -10.67
CA ASP A 764 5.12 -34.33 -11.05
C ASP A 764 4.87 -33.67 -12.42
N GLY A 765 5.93 -33.29 -13.14
CA GLY A 765 5.87 -32.56 -14.40
C GLY A 765 5.89 -31.04 -14.23
N LEU A 766 5.68 -30.33 -15.34
CA LEU A 766 5.58 -28.87 -15.35
C LEU A 766 4.25 -28.43 -14.74
N GLN A 767 4.31 -27.75 -13.60
CA GLN A 767 3.17 -27.10 -12.95
C GLN A 767 3.22 -25.60 -13.22
N THR A 768 2.06 -24.99 -13.45
CA THR A 768 1.95 -23.56 -13.76
C THR A 768 0.85 -22.89 -12.95
N GLU A 769 1.14 -21.71 -12.44
CA GLU A 769 0.20 -20.89 -11.67
C GLU A 769 0.18 -19.45 -12.21
N GLN A 770 -0.98 -18.80 -12.07
CA GLN A 770 -1.22 -17.44 -12.53
C GLN A 770 -1.69 -16.56 -11.39
N GLY A 771 -1.02 -15.43 -11.17
CA GLY A 771 -1.23 -14.58 -10.00
C GLY A 771 -2.65 -14.05 -9.84
N ARG A 772 -3.32 -13.66 -10.92
CA ARG A 772 -4.70 -13.15 -10.88
C ARG A 772 -5.74 -14.23 -10.58
N LEU A 773 -5.48 -15.49 -10.94
CA LEU A 773 -6.35 -16.61 -10.58
C LEU A 773 -6.19 -16.96 -9.10
N LEU A 774 -4.94 -17.11 -8.64
CA LEU A 774 -4.62 -17.42 -7.25
C LEU A 774 -5.04 -16.32 -6.27
N ARG A 775 -4.89 -15.06 -6.68
CA ARG A 775 -5.24 -13.88 -5.89
C ARG A 775 -6.57 -13.28 -6.38
N SER A 776 -7.53 -14.12 -6.74
CA SER A 776 -8.86 -13.63 -7.12
C SER A 776 -9.53 -12.92 -5.95
N ALA A 777 -10.08 -11.74 -6.20
CA ALA A 777 -10.80 -10.94 -5.22
C ALA A 777 -11.85 -10.11 -5.94
N TRP A 778 -12.94 -9.79 -5.26
CA TRP A 778 -14.04 -9.08 -5.90
C TRP A 778 -13.65 -7.73 -6.51
N TRP A 779 -12.68 -7.02 -5.92
CA TRP A 779 -12.20 -5.74 -6.47
C TRP A 779 -11.34 -5.89 -7.72
N ARG A 780 -11.04 -7.12 -8.16
CA ARG A 780 -10.39 -7.42 -9.44
C ARG A 780 -11.38 -7.82 -10.53
N MET A 781 -12.67 -7.95 -10.20
CA MET A 781 -13.71 -8.27 -11.17
C MET A 781 -14.06 -7.03 -12.00
N ARG A 782 -13.75 -7.06 -13.29
CA ARG A 782 -14.59 -6.57 -14.39
C ARG A 782 -13.95 -6.88 -15.74
#